data_AF-A0A3L7UNL0-F1
#
_entry.id   AF-A0A3L7UNL0-F1
#
_cell.length_a   1.000
_cell.length_b   1.000
_cell.length_c   1.000
_cell.angle_alpha   90.00
_cell.angle_beta   90.00
_cell.angle_gamma   90.00
#
_symmetry.space_group_name_H-M   'P 1'
#
loop_
_entity.id
_entity.type
_entity.pdbx_description
1 polymer ?
#
loop_
_entity_poly.entity_id
_entity_poly.type
_entity_poly.pdbx_seq_one_letter_code
_entity_poly.pdbx_strand_id
1 'polypeptide(L)'
;MNFRTIGLWLVVFTSTAVVGAQEQKAEKAADTPNGEVLRRLLEKVDQLDRDLKSVLKNAPKAIPENPEDRKLVAMLETPVVQSISGGVRNGQQVEHRLFVAKLTLINLTAEAKTVEASQITLDVDGNSLKNGVLDVPIQNYGINIGQQGYSLNQIKPTASMKISPGLTATTWIIFSGLPRGPGLPKMKLLIASGDKPIEVDFNAWAMSKLDISSKRLGPRGCLALLTIGGELNFISYGALVEELERLVTQKVSRVVVRWAEGAPAIDVNLSYQFIGMAQSLGRTDAQNSQLPSLPQSFTEFRLAELPGANQAQSNYGVNNNGLAMSPVAMANASVVHKTTSDAVVAALRTAYEVVPRNELLEDIRSADPLTRAAAVAAGGGRLATETLPLILQLTDDEDPALQKAALLALRHFGEPEAIDKLLGYARKNTEPLASMAVESLAGSRYAAAHDALLGLLEREGIDSRKTIVKVLAQNPRPIWSETIYKYVRDPQGGLGIDGLQALVRVGHPKMIEVLKDSLQSRDFAIRDTAYNELTNQPDAASEQIALQFTLKHMESAPPTPAMLVFLTKTKDQASIPLLLKHLKNNAGDRTGLINTLAQIGDQTVANTLVEQYATLRPNEQTAVLGILGQLKSPAFLKLAEPALDSQDASVVSTVCQWLQNDGSPAAVKLLIQAFEKTTQSNTIIYTANALGQVATAEARVAIRKARSSPDQTRQTQARQALQNIYQRSPAMQYVYQARALEQQNEHKGAMELFDQAIKTDPDLPEAYSGRANVQIRLDKYSDAKKDFEKAFALDDLNHQAITGLGICLAVEGKFDEGIKLVEDVRSRFPSDGLFLYNVACVYGRGVEKLLKDDKLPERDKKLETFRRKALDDLRESKKLGFNDQDWMKKDPDLTSLHDQPEFQELSGLKAKAD
;
A
#
# COMPACT_ATOMS: atom_id res chain seq x y z
N MET A 1 -31.50 3.73 33.94
CA MET A 1 -30.27 3.51 34.75
C MET A 1 -29.12 4.27 34.07
N ASN A 2 -28.46 5.21 34.77
CA ASN A 2 -27.48 6.13 34.17
C ASN A 2 -26.24 5.39 33.61
N PHE A 3 -25.81 5.75 32.39
CA PHE A 3 -24.62 5.20 31.70
C PHE A 3 -23.30 5.33 32.49
N ARG A 4 -23.24 6.23 33.48
CA ARG A 4 -22.08 6.38 34.38
C ARG A 4 -21.80 5.14 35.25
N THR A 5 -22.81 4.34 35.57
CA THR A 5 -22.63 3.16 36.44
C THR A 5 -22.02 1.96 35.69
N ILE A 6 -22.12 1.94 34.36
CA ILE A 6 -21.49 0.91 33.50
C ILE A 6 -20.01 1.24 33.24
N GLY A 7 -19.64 2.53 33.20
CA GLY A 7 -18.25 2.97 33.03
C GLY A 7 -17.30 2.50 34.14
N LEU A 8 -17.80 2.26 35.35
CA LEU A 8 -16.99 1.72 36.45
C LEU A 8 -16.57 0.25 36.25
N TRP A 9 -17.28 -0.51 35.41
CA TRP A 9 -16.98 -1.92 35.17
C TRP A 9 -15.83 -2.14 34.17
N LEU A 10 -15.56 -1.16 33.29
CA LEU A 10 -14.55 -1.28 32.22
C LEU A 10 -13.11 -0.98 32.68
N VAL A 11 -12.92 -0.32 33.82
CA VAL A 11 -11.59 0.02 34.36
C VAL A 11 -10.87 -1.20 34.98
N VAL A 12 -11.58 -2.33 35.15
CA VAL A 12 -11.18 -3.40 36.08
C VAL A 12 -10.32 -4.51 35.46
N PHE A 13 -10.13 -4.57 34.13
CA PHE A 13 -9.49 -5.75 33.49
C PHE A 13 -8.13 -5.54 32.82
N THR A 14 -7.48 -4.38 33.00
CA THR A 14 -6.14 -4.12 32.41
C THR A 14 -4.97 -3.98 33.39
N SER A 15 -5.17 -4.11 34.72
CA SER A 15 -4.09 -3.76 35.67
C SER A 15 -3.24 -4.92 36.21
N THR A 16 -3.66 -6.19 36.14
CA THR A 16 -2.92 -7.25 36.86
C THR A 16 -1.57 -7.63 36.25
N ALA A 17 -1.39 -7.48 34.93
CA ALA A 17 -0.12 -7.80 34.25
C ALA A 17 0.88 -6.64 34.24
N VAL A 18 0.41 -5.39 34.35
CA VAL A 18 1.26 -4.19 34.32
C VAL A 18 1.87 -3.90 35.69
N VAL A 19 1.16 -4.22 36.78
CA VAL A 19 1.62 -3.97 38.16
C VAL A 19 2.85 -4.82 38.51
N GLY A 20 2.85 -6.11 38.19
CA GLY A 20 3.99 -7.00 38.50
C GLY A 20 5.29 -6.69 37.75
N ALA A 21 5.19 -6.08 36.55
CA ALA A 21 6.36 -5.65 35.77
C ALA A 21 6.89 -4.26 36.19
N GLN A 22 6.06 -3.44 36.85
CA GLN A 22 6.47 -2.13 37.36
C GLN A 22 6.97 -2.18 38.81
N GLU A 23 6.53 -3.11 39.65
CA GLU A 23 7.06 -3.33 41.01
C GLU A 23 8.57 -3.62 41.00
N GLN A 24 9.05 -4.48 40.08
CA GLN A 24 10.48 -4.78 39.92
C GLN A 24 11.33 -3.60 39.42
N LYS A 25 10.71 -2.63 38.72
CA LYS A 25 11.39 -1.40 38.27
C LYS A 25 11.38 -0.30 39.34
N ALA A 26 10.34 -0.24 40.17
CA ALA A 26 10.21 0.71 41.27
C ALA A 26 11.18 0.40 42.43
N GLU A 27 11.37 -0.87 42.77
CA GLU A 27 12.37 -1.29 43.78
C GLU A 27 13.80 -0.89 43.41
N LYS A 28 14.12 -0.81 42.12
CA LYS A 28 15.45 -0.40 41.62
C LYS A 28 15.66 1.12 41.53
N ALA A 29 14.62 1.94 41.74
CA ALA A 29 14.66 3.40 41.55
C ALA A 29 14.41 4.21 42.84
N ALA A 30 14.49 3.55 44.00
CA ALA A 30 14.01 4.05 45.30
C ALA A 30 14.64 5.37 45.80
N ASP A 31 15.81 5.78 45.29
CA ASP A 31 16.52 6.99 45.74
C ASP A 31 16.36 8.23 44.84
N THR A 32 15.40 8.25 43.90
CA THR A 32 15.15 9.42 43.04
C THR A 32 13.87 10.17 43.43
N PRO A 33 13.78 11.51 43.22
CA PRO A 33 12.55 12.28 43.48
C PRO A 33 11.32 11.76 42.73
N ASN A 34 11.51 11.10 41.59
CA ASN A 34 10.46 10.47 40.80
C ASN A 34 9.99 9.12 41.38
N GLY A 35 10.82 8.45 42.19
CA GLY A 35 10.48 7.18 42.86
C GLY A 35 9.39 7.35 43.91
N GLU A 36 9.43 8.43 44.69
CA GLU A 36 8.41 8.73 45.71
C GLU A 36 7.05 9.13 45.09
N VAL A 37 7.07 9.82 43.94
CA VAL A 37 5.85 10.12 43.16
C VAL A 37 5.23 8.85 42.61
N LEU A 38 6.05 7.92 42.09
CA LEU A 38 5.61 6.63 41.60
C LEU A 38 5.04 5.75 42.72
N ARG A 39 5.65 5.78 43.91
CA ARG A 39 5.18 5.06 45.11
C ARG A 39 3.80 5.52 45.56
N ARG A 40 3.57 6.84 45.63
CA ARG A 40 2.25 7.41 45.97
C ARG A 40 1.17 7.13 44.92
N LEU A 41 1.56 7.03 43.64
CA LEU A 41 0.66 6.64 42.57
C LEU A 41 0.26 5.17 42.69
N LEU A 42 1.21 4.28 42.98
CA LEU A 42 0.94 2.85 43.21
C LEU A 42 0.07 2.63 44.46
N GLU A 43 0.34 3.33 45.56
CA GLU A 43 -0.50 3.28 46.77
C GLU A 43 -1.95 3.74 46.50
N LYS A 44 -2.14 4.74 45.64
CA LYS A 44 -3.48 5.17 45.19
C LYS A 44 -4.17 4.12 44.32
N VAL A 45 -3.44 3.44 43.45
CA VAL A 45 -3.97 2.36 42.60
C VAL A 45 -4.40 1.16 43.45
N ASP A 46 -3.59 0.78 44.44
CA ASP A 46 -3.95 -0.29 45.38
C ASP A 46 -5.15 0.07 46.26
N GLN A 47 -5.25 1.34 46.66
CA GLN A 47 -6.42 1.84 47.38
C GLN A 47 -7.68 1.78 46.51
N LEU A 48 -7.60 2.20 45.25
CA LEU A 48 -8.67 2.08 44.26
C LEU A 48 -9.08 0.62 44.03
N ASP A 49 -8.12 -0.31 43.98
CA ASP A 49 -8.41 -1.76 43.82
C ASP A 49 -9.08 -2.35 45.06
N ARG A 50 -8.67 -1.94 46.27
CA ARG A 50 -9.35 -2.32 47.53
C ARG A 50 -10.76 -1.76 47.63
N ASP A 51 -10.94 -0.49 47.28
CA ASP A 51 -12.25 0.18 47.30
C ASP A 51 -13.19 -0.47 46.29
N LEU A 52 -12.71 -0.77 45.08
CA LEU A 52 -13.43 -1.49 44.04
C LEU A 52 -13.84 -2.91 44.48
N LYS A 53 -12.93 -3.66 45.11
CA LYS A 53 -13.25 -4.99 45.69
C LYS A 53 -14.29 -4.89 46.81
N SER A 54 -14.31 -3.79 47.58
CA SER A 54 -15.34 -3.55 48.61
C SER A 54 -16.72 -3.23 48.00
N VAL A 55 -16.74 -2.48 46.90
CA VAL A 55 -17.97 -2.16 46.14
C VAL A 55 -18.56 -3.42 45.51
N LEU A 56 -17.72 -4.30 44.96
CA LEU A 56 -18.13 -5.59 44.39
C LEU A 56 -18.69 -6.55 45.44
N LYS A 57 -18.23 -6.47 46.69
CA LYS A 57 -18.69 -7.32 47.81
C LYS A 57 -20.10 -6.96 48.31
N ASN A 58 -20.55 -5.74 48.04
CA ASN A 58 -21.84 -5.19 48.49
C ASN A 58 -22.82 -4.88 47.33
N ALA A 59 -22.57 -5.36 46.12
CA ALA A 59 -23.45 -5.13 44.97
C ALA A 59 -24.80 -5.89 45.11
N PRO A 60 -25.96 -5.20 45.15
CA PRO A 60 -27.27 -5.86 45.21
C PRO A 60 -27.61 -6.57 43.89
N LYS A 61 -28.21 -7.77 44.02
CA LYS A 61 -28.86 -8.64 43.01
C LYS A 61 -28.76 -8.19 41.55
N ALA A 62 -28.02 -8.96 40.75
CA ALA A 62 -27.81 -8.78 39.30
C ALA A 62 -29.06 -8.92 38.40
N ILE A 63 -30.26 -8.95 38.98
CA ILE A 63 -31.55 -9.02 38.30
C ILE A 63 -32.36 -7.80 38.77
N PRO A 64 -32.77 -6.90 37.86
CA PRO A 64 -33.59 -5.74 38.20
C PRO A 64 -34.84 -6.14 38.97
N GLU A 65 -35.16 -5.38 40.02
CA GLU A 65 -36.38 -5.61 40.81
C GLU A 65 -37.63 -5.44 39.96
N ASN A 66 -37.65 -4.41 39.09
CA ASN A 66 -38.69 -4.17 38.11
C ASN A 66 -38.71 -5.27 37.02
N PRO A 67 -39.80 -6.04 36.86
CA PRO A 67 -39.91 -7.07 35.85
C PRO A 67 -39.71 -6.58 34.40
N GLU A 68 -40.05 -5.33 34.09
CA GLU A 68 -39.91 -4.76 32.73
C GLU A 68 -38.44 -4.57 32.30
N ASP A 69 -37.52 -4.46 33.26
CA ASP A 69 -36.09 -4.31 33.02
C ASP A 69 -35.34 -5.66 32.94
N ARG A 70 -36.03 -6.77 33.20
CA ARG A 70 -35.47 -8.14 33.17
C ARG A 70 -35.39 -8.66 31.74
N LYS A 71 -34.29 -8.33 31.06
CA LYS A 71 -34.03 -8.74 29.67
C LYS A 71 -32.58 -9.17 29.48
N LEU A 72 -32.32 -9.83 28.36
CA LEU A 72 -30.95 -10.03 27.91
C LEU A 72 -30.44 -8.71 27.29
N VAL A 73 -29.26 -8.25 27.69
CA VAL A 73 -28.64 -7.01 27.21
C VAL A 73 -27.37 -7.34 26.44
N ALA A 74 -27.20 -6.72 25.28
CA ALA A 74 -25.99 -6.85 24.48
C ALA A 74 -25.09 -5.63 24.64
N MET A 75 -23.80 -5.88 24.82
CA MET A 75 -22.75 -4.88 24.84
C MET A 75 -21.65 -5.28 23.84
N LEU A 76 -21.16 -4.31 23.07
CA LEU A 76 -20.13 -4.54 22.08
C LEU A 76 -18.87 -3.77 22.46
N GLU A 77 -17.74 -4.49 22.44
CA GLU A 77 -16.41 -3.94 22.64
C GLU A 77 -15.79 -3.66 21.27
N THR A 78 -15.48 -2.37 21.03
CA THR A 78 -14.63 -1.84 19.95
C THR A 78 -14.76 -2.60 18.62
N PRO A 79 -15.93 -2.48 17.93
CA PRO A 79 -16.11 -3.14 16.64
C PRO A 79 -15.13 -2.59 15.60
N VAL A 80 -14.71 -3.44 14.67
CA VAL A 80 -13.75 -3.12 13.61
C VAL A 80 -14.30 -3.56 12.26
N VAL A 81 -14.16 -2.69 11.27
CA VAL A 81 -14.43 -3.00 9.86
C VAL A 81 -13.13 -2.92 9.09
N GLN A 82 -12.73 -3.99 8.41
CA GLN A 82 -11.46 -4.06 7.68
C GLN A 82 -11.61 -4.73 6.30
N SER A 83 -10.98 -4.15 5.29
CA SER A 83 -10.82 -4.77 3.97
C SER A 83 -9.56 -5.62 3.93
N ILE A 84 -9.66 -6.82 3.34
CA ILE A 84 -8.59 -7.80 3.21
C ILE A 84 -8.55 -8.36 1.77
N SER A 85 -7.35 -8.64 1.27
CA SER A 85 -7.14 -9.19 -0.07
C SER A 85 -7.38 -10.72 -0.09
N GLY A 86 -8.31 -11.17 -0.91
CA GLY A 86 -8.71 -12.57 -1.12
C GLY A 86 -7.97 -13.28 -2.26
N GLY A 87 -6.86 -12.72 -2.77
CA GLY A 87 -6.12 -13.27 -3.91
C GLY A 87 -6.66 -12.83 -5.27
N VAL A 88 -6.16 -13.42 -6.36
CA VAL A 88 -6.53 -13.05 -7.74
C VAL A 88 -7.47 -14.10 -8.33
N ARG A 89 -8.65 -13.68 -8.80
CA ARG A 89 -9.61 -14.53 -9.52
C ARG A 89 -9.87 -13.90 -10.88
N ASN A 90 -9.64 -14.64 -11.97
CA ASN A 90 -9.76 -14.13 -13.35
C ASN A 90 -8.93 -12.86 -13.63
N GLY A 91 -7.72 -12.75 -13.06
CA GLY A 91 -6.85 -11.59 -13.25
C GLY A 91 -7.25 -10.33 -12.45
N GLN A 92 -8.31 -10.37 -11.64
CA GLN A 92 -8.68 -9.29 -10.73
C GLN A 92 -8.47 -9.69 -9.26
N GLN A 93 -7.91 -8.76 -8.48
CA GLN A 93 -7.75 -8.91 -7.04
C GLN A 93 -9.13 -8.87 -6.36
N VAL A 94 -9.48 -9.94 -5.64
CA VAL A 94 -10.77 -10.05 -4.95
C VAL A 94 -10.58 -9.49 -3.54
N GLU A 95 -11.15 -8.34 -3.20
CA GLU A 95 -11.15 -7.85 -1.82
C GLU A 95 -12.42 -8.23 -1.06
N HIS A 96 -12.28 -8.59 0.22
CA HIS A 96 -13.36 -8.89 1.16
C HIS A 96 -13.37 -7.86 2.29
N ARG A 97 -14.55 -7.42 2.73
CA ARG A 97 -14.71 -6.50 3.87
C ARG A 97 -15.36 -7.26 5.03
N LEU A 98 -14.69 -7.25 6.18
CA LEU A 98 -15.07 -7.99 7.39
C LEU A 98 -15.56 -7.03 8.47
N PHE A 99 -16.57 -7.45 9.24
CA PHE A 99 -16.92 -6.86 10.52
C PHE A 99 -16.48 -7.81 11.64
N VAL A 100 -15.75 -7.32 12.63
CA VAL A 100 -15.31 -8.10 13.79
C VAL A 100 -15.56 -7.32 15.07
N ALA A 101 -16.14 -7.97 16.09
CA ALA A 101 -16.31 -7.36 17.40
C ALA A 101 -16.33 -8.41 18.51
N LYS A 102 -16.15 -7.96 19.75
CA LYS A 102 -16.36 -8.80 20.93
C LYS A 102 -17.71 -8.45 21.56
N LEU A 103 -18.59 -9.44 21.59
CA LEU A 103 -19.96 -9.33 22.07
C LEU A 103 -20.05 -9.89 23.49
N THR A 104 -20.46 -9.06 24.43
CA THR A 104 -20.78 -9.45 25.80
C THR A 104 -22.30 -9.41 25.99
N LEU A 105 -22.87 -10.55 26.37
CA LEU A 105 -24.28 -10.69 26.70
C LEU A 105 -24.44 -10.75 28.22
N ILE A 106 -25.36 -9.94 28.74
CA ILE A 106 -25.65 -9.83 30.17
C ILE A 106 -27.07 -10.36 30.40
N ASN A 107 -27.20 -11.44 31.17
CA ASN A 107 -28.50 -12.02 31.45
C ASN A 107 -29.13 -11.40 32.70
N LEU A 108 -29.96 -10.38 32.51
CA LEU A 108 -30.72 -9.75 33.60
C LEU A 108 -32.08 -10.44 33.84
N THR A 109 -32.31 -11.62 33.26
CA THR A 109 -33.54 -12.40 33.48
C THR A 109 -33.42 -13.33 34.68
N ALA A 110 -34.54 -13.86 35.15
CA ALA A 110 -34.59 -14.79 36.28
C ALA A 110 -34.14 -16.22 35.94
N GLU A 111 -33.99 -16.54 34.64
CA GLU A 111 -33.68 -17.88 34.14
C GLU A 111 -32.39 -17.87 33.32
N ALA A 112 -31.70 -19.01 33.26
CA ALA A 112 -30.53 -19.14 32.39
C ALA A 112 -30.96 -19.02 30.92
N LYS A 113 -30.18 -18.28 30.12
CA LYS A 113 -30.40 -18.13 28.68
C LYS A 113 -29.28 -18.81 27.92
N THR A 114 -29.63 -19.52 26.86
CA THR A 114 -28.67 -20.06 25.89
C THR A 114 -28.82 -19.28 24.59
N VAL A 115 -27.70 -18.82 24.05
CA VAL A 115 -27.64 -18.15 22.73
C VAL A 115 -26.66 -18.91 21.86
N GLU A 116 -27.15 -19.44 20.74
CA GLU A 116 -26.36 -20.11 19.72
C GLU A 116 -25.71 -19.08 18.79
N ALA A 117 -24.53 -19.39 18.26
CA ALA A 117 -23.85 -18.52 17.29
C ALA A 117 -24.71 -18.24 16.04
N SER A 118 -25.54 -19.22 15.64
CA SER A 118 -26.47 -19.12 14.50
C SER A 118 -27.64 -18.16 14.74
N GLN A 119 -27.93 -17.81 16.00
CA GLN A 119 -28.96 -16.84 16.37
C GLN A 119 -28.47 -15.39 16.32
N ILE A 120 -27.17 -15.19 16.08
CA ILE A 120 -26.54 -13.87 15.96
C ILE A 120 -26.35 -13.57 14.47
N THR A 121 -27.12 -12.62 13.95
CA THR A 121 -27.03 -12.17 12.56
C THR A 121 -26.78 -10.67 12.49
N LEU A 122 -26.26 -10.22 11.35
CA LEU A 122 -26.06 -8.82 11.04
C LEU A 122 -26.92 -8.46 9.82
N ASP A 123 -27.93 -7.64 10.01
CA ASP A 123 -28.67 -7.03 8.90
C ASP A 123 -27.86 -5.86 8.34
N VAL A 124 -27.61 -5.87 7.03
CA VAL A 124 -26.80 -4.92 6.29
C VAL A 124 -27.59 -4.44 5.08
N ASP A 125 -28.13 -3.22 5.16
CA ASP A 125 -29.00 -2.64 4.13
C ASP A 125 -30.15 -3.58 3.69
N GLY A 126 -30.70 -4.37 4.62
CA GLY A 126 -31.76 -5.35 4.36
C GLY A 126 -31.28 -6.77 4.06
N ASN A 127 -29.96 -7.01 3.98
CA ASN A 127 -29.38 -8.34 3.78
C ASN A 127 -28.85 -8.93 5.09
N SER A 128 -29.29 -10.14 5.46
CA SER A 128 -28.86 -10.79 6.70
C SER A 128 -27.59 -11.64 6.51
N LEU A 129 -26.50 -11.23 7.16
CA LEU A 129 -25.23 -11.97 7.25
C LEU A 129 -25.18 -12.87 8.49
N LYS A 130 -24.53 -14.03 8.38
CA LYS A 130 -24.40 -15.03 9.46
C LYS A 130 -23.07 -14.89 10.20
N ASN A 131 -23.11 -14.99 11.53
CA ASN A 131 -21.91 -14.96 12.37
C ASN A 131 -21.03 -16.21 12.16
N GLY A 132 -19.72 -16.02 12.04
CA GLY A 132 -18.72 -17.09 12.03
C GLY A 132 -18.50 -17.79 10.68
N VAL A 133 -19.23 -17.40 9.63
CA VAL A 133 -19.04 -17.92 8.27
C VAL A 133 -18.08 -17.02 7.50
N LEU A 134 -16.90 -17.56 7.17
CA LEU A 134 -15.89 -16.89 6.37
C LEU A 134 -15.80 -17.57 5.00
N ASP A 135 -16.19 -16.87 3.93
CA ASP A 135 -16.23 -17.43 2.57
C ASP A 135 -14.85 -17.53 1.89
N VAL A 136 -13.75 -17.31 2.62
CA VAL A 136 -12.38 -17.31 2.07
C VAL A 136 -11.30 -17.87 3.02
N PRO A 137 -10.17 -18.39 2.48
CA PRO A 137 -9.04 -18.86 3.27
C PRO A 137 -8.17 -17.70 3.76
N ILE A 138 -8.66 -16.93 4.72
CA ILE A 138 -8.04 -15.68 5.24
C ILE A 138 -7.15 -15.90 6.47
N GLN A 139 -6.52 -17.08 6.54
CA GLN A 139 -5.82 -17.58 7.74
C GLN A 139 -4.55 -16.79 8.12
N ASN A 140 -4.06 -15.89 7.26
CA ASN A 140 -2.79 -15.15 7.45
C ASN A 140 -2.98 -13.64 7.67
N TYR A 141 -4.20 -13.16 7.91
CA TYR A 141 -4.47 -11.73 8.12
C TYR A 141 -4.61 -11.39 9.61
N GLY A 142 -4.06 -10.24 10.00
CA GLY A 142 -4.23 -9.64 11.32
C GLY A 142 -5.19 -8.46 11.29
N ILE A 143 -5.91 -8.26 12.39
CA ILE A 143 -6.73 -7.08 12.66
C ILE A 143 -6.24 -6.42 13.95
N ASN A 144 -6.42 -5.11 14.07
CA ASN A 144 -6.14 -4.40 15.32
C ASN A 144 -7.45 -3.99 15.97
N ILE A 145 -7.62 -4.29 17.26
CA ILE A 145 -8.75 -3.85 18.07
C ILE A 145 -8.18 -3.04 19.24
N GLY A 146 -8.40 -1.72 19.19
CA GLY A 146 -7.68 -0.79 20.06
C GLY A 146 -6.16 -0.85 19.79
N GLN A 147 -5.36 -0.99 20.86
CA GLN A 147 -3.89 -1.11 20.78
C GLN A 147 -3.40 -2.56 20.62
N GLN A 148 -4.30 -3.54 20.52
CA GLN A 148 -3.96 -4.96 20.46
C GLN A 148 -4.18 -5.54 19.07
N GLY A 149 -3.17 -6.23 18.54
CA GLY A 149 -3.25 -6.99 17.30
C GLY A 149 -3.74 -8.41 17.53
N TYR A 150 -4.67 -8.86 16.69
CA TYR A 150 -5.27 -10.20 16.70
C TYR A 150 -5.11 -10.85 15.32
N SER A 151 -4.69 -12.11 15.28
CA SER A 151 -4.70 -12.88 14.03
C SER A 151 -6.11 -13.43 13.77
N LEU A 152 -6.66 -13.26 12.57
CA LEU A 152 -8.03 -13.71 12.24
C LEU A 152 -8.23 -15.22 12.45
N ASN A 153 -7.18 -16.03 12.29
CA ASN A 153 -7.22 -17.47 12.56
C ASN A 153 -7.42 -17.84 14.05
N GLN A 154 -7.16 -16.90 14.96
CA GLN A 154 -7.36 -17.03 16.40
C GLN A 154 -8.75 -16.56 16.85
N ILE A 155 -9.49 -15.85 15.99
CA ILE A 155 -10.83 -15.35 16.28
C ILE A 155 -11.85 -16.44 15.93
N LYS A 156 -12.42 -17.07 16.97
CA LYS A 156 -13.42 -18.13 16.81
C LYS A 156 -14.67 -17.80 17.63
N PRO A 157 -15.83 -17.58 16.99
CA PRO A 157 -17.09 -17.49 17.69
C PRO A 157 -17.36 -18.77 18.49
N THR A 158 -17.90 -18.61 19.70
CA THR A 158 -18.31 -19.71 20.56
C THR A 158 -19.61 -20.29 19.99
N ALA A 159 -19.65 -21.60 19.73
CA ALA A 159 -20.81 -22.23 19.10
C ALA A 159 -22.12 -22.00 19.88
N SER A 160 -22.07 -22.11 21.22
CA SER A 160 -23.20 -21.88 22.12
C SER A 160 -22.72 -21.21 23.41
N MET A 161 -23.48 -20.22 23.89
CA MET A 161 -23.22 -19.53 25.16
C MET A 161 -24.38 -19.75 26.12
N LYS A 162 -24.12 -20.44 27.23
CA LYS A 162 -25.06 -20.53 28.35
C LYS A 162 -24.74 -19.47 29.39
N ILE A 163 -25.71 -18.62 29.70
CA ILE A 163 -25.56 -17.44 30.57
C ILE A 163 -26.52 -17.60 31.75
N SER A 164 -25.98 -17.85 32.94
CA SER A 164 -26.78 -17.95 34.16
C SER A 164 -27.37 -16.58 34.55
N PRO A 165 -28.48 -16.54 35.31
CA PRO A 165 -29.08 -15.30 35.79
C PRO A 165 -28.06 -14.39 36.48
N GLY A 166 -28.01 -13.12 36.10
CA GLY A 166 -27.11 -12.13 36.65
C GLY A 166 -25.65 -12.21 36.20
N LEU A 167 -25.30 -13.17 35.34
CA LEU A 167 -23.94 -13.33 34.80
C LEU A 167 -23.83 -12.81 33.36
N THR A 168 -22.58 -12.73 32.91
CA THR A 168 -22.23 -12.35 31.55
C THR A 168 -21.55 -13.50 30.81
N ALA A 169 -21.74 -13.56 29.50
CA ALA A 169 -20.91 -14.38 28.62
C ALA A 169 -20.38 -13.52 27.47
N THR A 170 -19.17 -13.82 27.02
CA THR A 170 -18.51 -13.03 25.97
C THR A 170 -18.05 -13.94 24.85
N THR A 171 -18.25 -13.51 23.61
CA THR A 171 -17.81 -14.23 22.42
C THR A 171 -17.35 -13.28 21.32
N TRP A 172 -16.59 -13.82 20.37
CA TRP A 172 -16.27 -13.12 19.14
C TRP A 172 -17.43 -13.22 18.16
N ILE A 173 -17.73 -12.10 17.50
CA ILE A 173 -18.62 -12.08 16.33
C ILE A 173 -17.82 -11.63 15.12
N ILE A 174 -18.01 -12.33 14.01
CA ILE A 174 -17.37 -12.05 12.73
C ILE A 174 -18.36 -12.24 11.59
N PHE A 175 -18.46 -11.23 10.73
CA PHE A 175 -19.30 -11.26 9.53
C PHE A 175 -18.44 -10.95 8.32
N SER A 176 -18.63 -11.73 7.25
CA SER A 176 -18.03 -11.49 5.94
C SER A 176 -19.11 -11.12 4.92
N GLY A 177 -18.72 -10.44 3.84
CA GLY A 177 -19.65 -10.06 2.77
C GLY A 177 -20.32 -8.69 2.93
N LEU A 178 -19.72 -7.77 3.70
CA LEU A 178 -20.18 -6.38 3.71
C LEU A 178 -20.08 -5.76 2.30
N PRO A 179 -21.07 -4.95 1.88
CA PRO A 179 -21.05 -4.30 0.59
C PRO A 179 -19.84 -3.36 0.43
N ARG A 180 -19.36 -3.28 -0.81
CA ARG A 180 -18.30 -2.34 -1.20
C ARG A 180 -18.90 -0.95 -1.30
N GLY A 181 -18.20 0.04 -0.75
CA GLY A 181 -18.61 1.43 -0.83
C GLY A 181 -17.84 2.30 0.16
N PRO A 182 -17.87 3.63 -0.04
CA PRO A 182 -17.16 4.57 0.81
C PRO A 182 -17.69 4.53 2.25
N GLY A 183 -18.98 4.29 2.49
CA GLY A 183 -19.59 4.31 3.82
C GLY A 183 -19.53 2.98 4.60
N LEU A 184 -19.86 3.04 5.89
CA LEU A 184 -20.43 1.90 6.59
C LEU A 184 -21.90 1.77 6.15
N PRO A 185 -22.34 0.58 5.70
CA PRO A 185 -23.76 0.36 5.39
C PRO A 185 -24.61 0.54 6.65
N LYS A 186 -25.95 0.63 6.50
CA LYS A 186 -26.83 0.60 7.67
C LYS A 186 -26.79 -0.80 8.25
N MET A 187 -26.38 -0.91 9.50
CA MET A 187 -26.16 -2.20 10.14
C MET A 187 -26.95 -2.35 11.44
N LYS A 188 -27.62 -3.48 11.58
CA LYS A 188 -28.29 -3.87 12.83
C LYS A 188 -27.86 -5.27 13.25
N LEU A 189 -27.31 -5.38 14.45
CA LEU A 189 -27.09 -6.70 15.07
C LEU A 189 -28.45 -7.22 15.53
N LEU A 190 -28.79 -8.45 15.14
CA LEU A 190 -29.98 -9.14 15.57
C LEU A 190 -29.57 -10.38 16.35
N ILE A 191 -30.07 -10.52 17.59
CA ILE A 191 -29.85 -11.69 18.42
C ILE A 191 -31.20 -12.31 18.74
N ALA A 192 -31.50 -13.43 18.09
CA ALA A 192 -32.74 -14.17 18.29
C ALA A 192 -32.70 -14.96 19.61
N SER A 193 -33.09 -14.32 20.72
CA SER A 193 -33.14 -14.94 22.05
C SER A 193 -34.57 -14.96 22.62
N GLY A 194 -35.42 -15.87 22.15
CA GLY A 194 -36.79 -16.04 22.64
C GLY A 194 -37.75 -14.90 22.26
N ASP A 195 -38.64 -14.50 23.18
CA ASP A 195 -39.88 -13.75 22.89
C ASP A 195 -39.71 -12.37 22.21
N LYS A 196 -38.54 -11.73 22.33
CA LYS A 196 -38.19 -10.52 21.56
C LYS A 196 -36.70 -10.52 21.17
N PRO A 197 -36.35 -10.28 19.90
CA PRO A 197 -34.96 -10.19 19.48
C PRO A 197 -34.28 -8.96 20.09
N ILE A 198 -33.00 -9.07 20.42
CA ILE A 198 -32.18 -7.90 20.76
C ILE A 198 -31.72 -7.28 19.45
N GLU A 199 -32.01 -6.00 19.28
CA GLU A 199 -31.52 -5.21 18.16
C GLU A 199 -30.49 -4.20 18.65
N VAL A 200 -29.33 -4.14 17.98
CA VAL A 200 -28.33 -3.09 18.19
C VAL A 200 -28.11 -2.35 16.88
N ASP A 201 -28.56 -1.10 16.83
CA ASP A 201 -28.30 -0.20 15.69
C ASP A 201 -26.87 0.34 15.79
N PHE A 202 -26.01 -0.11 14.88
CA PHE A 202 -24.60 0.24 14.92
C PHE A 202 -24.32 1.68 14.51
N ASN A 203 -25.11 2.23 13.60
CA ASN A 203 -24.95 3.60 13.12
C ASN A 203 -25.32 4.57 14.25
N ALA A 204 -26.45 4.34 14.92
CA ALA A 204 -26.87 5.14 16.08
C ALA A 204 -25.91 4.99 17.27
N TRP A 205 -25.42 3.77 17.52
CA TRP A 205 -24.41 3.52 18.54
C TRP A 205 -23.11 4.28 18.25
N ALA A 206 -22.59 4.23 17.01
CA ALA A 206 -21.37 4.92 16.60
C ALA A 206 -21.49 6.44 16.74
N MET A 207 -22.62 7.02 16.33
CA MET A 207 -22.93 8.44 16.56
C MET A 207 -22.91 8.80 18.04
N SER A 208 -23.53 7.98 18.90
CA SER A 208 -23.54 8.22 20.35
C SER A 208 -22.16 8.14 21.01
N LYS A 209 -21.21 7.42 20.38
CA LYS A 209 -19.83 7.27 20.85
C LYS A 209 -18.90 8.36 20.33
N LEU A 210 -19.24 9.01 19.21
CA LEU A 210 -18.44 10.08 18.63
C LEU A 210 -18.57 11.40 19.43
N ASP A 211 -19.73 11.64 20.06
CA ASP A 211 -20.03 12.86 20.83
C ASP A 211 -19.63 14.14 20.06
N ILE A 212 -20.30 14.39 18.94
CA ILE A 212 -20.00 15.51 18.05
C ILE A 212 -20.99 16.67 18.21
N SER A 213 -20.46 17.89 18.22
CA SER A 213 -21.26 19.13 18.19
C SER A 213 -20.71 20.13 17.18
N SER A 214 -21.56 21.00 16.64
CA SER A 214 -21.19 21.96 15.60
C SER A 214 -21.63 23.39 15.95
N LYS A 215 -20.75 24.37 15.71
CA LYS A 215 -21.02 25.82 15.83
C LYS A 215 -20.67 26.53 14.53
N ARG A 216 -21.58 27.36 14.01
CA ARG A 216 -21.30 28.16 12.80
C ARG A 216 -20.56 29.46 13.15
N LEU A 217 -19.53 29.79 12.38
CA LEU A 217 -18.63 30.94 12.55
C LEU A 217 -18.36 31.62 11.20
N GLY A 218 -17.73 32.81 11.24
CA GLY A 218 -17.34 33.54 10.04
C GLY A 218 -18.49 34.28 9.35
N PRO A 219 -18.20 35.00 8.26
CA PRO A 219 -19.18 35.82 7.57
C PRO A 219 -20.30 34.91 7.03
N ARG A 220 -21.55 35.27 7.35
CA ARG A 220 -22.77 34.51 6.99
C ARG A 220 -22.77 33.06 7.48
N GLY A 221 -21.94 32.73 8.48
CA GLY A 221 -21.77 31.39 9.03
C GLY A 221 -21.12 30.39 8.06
N CYS A 222 -20.28 30.84 7.13
CA CYS A 222 -19.69 29.97 6.09
C CYS A 222 -18.76 28.87 6.63
N LEU A 223 -18.33 28.96 7.89
CA LEU A 223 -17.51 27.95 8.58
C LEU A 223 -18.30 27.21 9.65
N ALA A 224 -18.09 25.90 9.77
CA ALA A 224 -18.49 25.11 10.92
C ALA A 224 -17.27 24.70 11.76
N LEU A 225 -17.34 25.00 13.06
CA LEU A 225 -16.43 24.47 14.08
C LEU A 225 -17.06 23.21 14.68
N LEU A 226 -16.54 22.05 14.30
CA LEU A 226 -16.91 20.74 14.83
C LEU A 226 -16.07 20.43 16.06
N THR A 227 -16.72 20.04 17.15
CA THR A 227 -16.07 19.58 18.38
C THR A 227 -16.40 18.10 18.59
N ILE A 228 -15.37 17.26 18.64
CA ILE A 228 -15.47 15.82 18.89
C ILE A 228 -15.06 15.55 20.34
N GLY A 229 -15.98 15.08 21.17
CA GLY A 229 -15.73 14.68 22.57
C GLY A 229 -15.47 13.20 22.76
N GLY A 230 -15.86 12.37 21.78
CA GLY A 230 -15.85 10.92 21.86
C GLY A 230 -14.82 10.24 20.97
N GLU A 231 -14.93 8.92 20.84
CA GLU A 231 -13.95 8.11 20.12
C GLU A 231 -14.16 8.24 18.60
N LEU A 232 -13.13 8.71 17.89
CA LEU A 232 -13.08 8.69 16.42
C LEU A 232 -12.30 7.45 15.95
N ASN A 233 -12.99 6.50 15.33
CA ASN A 233 -12.46 5.25 14.78
C ASN A 233 -13.08 4.98 13.39
N PHE A 234 -12.73 3.86 12.74
CA PHE A 234 -13.24 3.50 11.41
C PHE A 234 -14.78 3.43 11.34
N ILE A 235 -15.45 3.19 12.47
CA ILE A 235 -16.91 3.07 12.54
C ILE A 235 -17.55 4.44 12.78
N SER A 236 -17.07 5.18 13.77
CA SER A 236 -17.59 6.53 14.06
C SER A 236 -17.16 7.58 13.03
N TYR A 237 -16.21 7.26 12.14
CA TYR A 237 -15.86 8.12 11.01
C TYR A 237 -17.03 8.29 10.02
N GLY A 238 -17.81 7.25 9.74
CA GLY A 238 -19.00 7.38 8.87
C GLY A 238 -20.02 8.38 9.43
N ALA A 239 -20.19 8.34 10.75
CA ALA A 239 -20.99 9.27 11.53
C ALA A 239 -20.51 10.74 11.39
N LEU A 240 -19.20 10.97 11.39
CA LEU A 240 -18.61 12.28 11.10
C LEU A 240 -18.96 12.74 9.67
N VAL A 241 -18.90 11.84 8.68
CA VAL A 241 -19.23 12.16 7.28
C VAL A 241 -20.70 12.56 7.13
N GLU A 242 -21.63 11.87 7.79
CA GLU A 242 -23.05 12.25 7.80
C GLU A 242 -23.28 13.66 8.38
N GLU A 243 -22.59 14.01 9.47
CA GLU A 243 -22.66 15.37 10.03
C GLU A 243 -22.08 16.41 9.07
N LEU A 244 -21.00 16.07 8.36
CA LEU A 244 -20.42 16.94 7.33
C LEU A 244 -21.38 17.13 6.14
N GLU A 245 -22.03 16.09 5.65
CA GLU A 245 -23.06 16.18 4.61
C GLU A 245 -24.23 17.04 5.07
N ARG A 246 -24.67 16.90 6.32
CA ARG A 246 -25.69 17.78 6.92
C ARG A 246 -25.26 19.24 6.88
N LEU A 247 -24.01 19.55 7.20
CA LEU A 247 -23.47 20.92 7.13
C LEU A 247 -23.45 21.47 5.70
N VAL A 248 -23.18 20.63 4.70
CA VAL A 248 -23.27 21.02 3.28
C VAL A 248 -24.69 21.44 2.93
N THR A 249 -25.72 20.72 3.39
CA THR A 249 -27.13 21.13 3.17
C THR A 249 -27.45 22.49 3.80
N GLN A 250 -26.70 22.90 4.82
CA GLN A 250 -26.80 24.21 5.49
C GLN A 250 -25.93 25.30 4.84
N LYS A 251 -25.39 25.06 3.65
CA LYS A 251 -24.51 25.98 2.89
C LYS A 251 -23.21 26.32 3.61
N VAL A 252 -22.72 25.43 4.47
CA VAL A 252 -21.37 25.53 5.03
C VAL A 252 -20.37 25.07 3.97
N SER A 253 -19.33 25.86 3.73
CA SER A 253 -18.28 25.53 2.76
C SER A 253 -16.90 25.37 3.40
N ARG A 254 -16.75 25.62 4.70
CA ARG A 254 -15.48 25.54 5.42
C ARG A 254 -15.67 24.78 6.73
N VAL A 255 -14.72 23.93 7.10
CA VAL A 255 -14.80 23.12 8.31
C VAL A 255 -13.50 23.22 9.11
N VAL A 256 -13.64 23.39 10.42
CA VAL A 256 -12.57 23.18 11.40
C VAL A 256 -13.03 22.08 12.35
N VAL A 257 -12.23 21.03 12.50
CA VAL A 257 -12.46 19.97 13.49
C VAL A 257 -11.51 20.18 14.66
N ARG A 258 -12.05 20.20 15.88
CA ARG A 258 -11.30 20.20 17.13
C ARG A 258 -11.78 19.07 18.04
N TRP A 259 -11.00 18.78 19.07
CA TRP A 259 -11.37 17.81 20.10
C TRP A 259 -11.70 18.50 21.40
N ALA A 260 -12.66 17.93 22.15
CA ALA A 260 -12.96 18.39 23.50
C ALA A 260 -11.81 18.00 24.43
N GLU A 261 -11.67 18.75 25.53
CA GLU A 261 -10.71 18.40 26.58
C GLU A 261 -11.00 16.99 27.13
N GLY A 262 -9.98 16.12 27.15
CA GLY A 262 -10.12 14.73 27.59
C GLY A 262 -10.71 13.78 26.56
N ALA A 263 -10.90 14.20 25.30
CA ALA A 263 -11.33 13.30 24.22
C ALA A 263 -10.33 12.12 24.04
N PRO A 264 -10.81 10.90 23.71
CA PRO A 264 -9.95 9.74 23.48
C PRO A 264 -8.90 9.96 22.39
N ALA A 265 -7.75 9.31 22.53
CA ALA A 265 -6.72 9.30 21.48
C ALA A 265 -7.24 8.61 20.21
N ILE A 266 -6.84 9.14 19.06
CA ILE A 266 -7.21 8.59 17.75
C ILE A 266 -6.18 7.52 17.36
N ASP A 267 -6.63 6.46 16.69
CA ASP A 267 -5.73 5.48 16.09
C ASP A 267 -4.73 6.13 15.13
N VAL A 268 -3.48 5.67 15.16
CA VAL A 268 -2.38 6.26 14.38
C VAL A 268 -2.61 6.12 12.88
N ASN A 269 -3.16 5.01 12.40
CA ASN A 269 -3.42 4.84 10.96
C ASN A 269 -4.59 5.70 10.50
N LEU A 270 -5.63 5.81 11.32
CA LEU A 270 -6.75 6.71 11.06
C LEU A 270 -6.32 8.17 11.03
N SER A 271 -5.42 8.58 11.93
CA SER A 271 -4.92 9.97 11.96
C SER A 271 -4.17 10.35 10.68
N TYR A 272 -3.33 9.45 10.13
CA TYR A 272 -2.66 9.68 8.84
C TYR A 272 -3.65 9.83 7.68
N GLN A 273 -4.64 8.93 7.59
CA GLN A 273 -5.64 9.00 6.52
C GLN A 273 -6.50 10.27 6.64
N PHE A 274 -6.85 10.66 7.86
CA PHE A 274 -7.67 11.86 8.10
C PHE A 274 -6.91 13.15 7.75
N ILE A 275 -5.62 13.24 8.07
CA ILE A 275 -4.76 14.35 7.66
C ILE A 275 -4.68 14.42 6.12
N GLY A 276 -4.45 13.29 5.44
CA GLY A 276 -4.38 13.25 3.97
C GLY A 276 -5.69 13.67 3.28
N MET A 277 -6.84 13.33 3.88
CA MET A 277 -8.15 13.76 3.39
C MET A 277 -8.38 15.26 3.59
N ALA A 278 -7.97 15.81 4.73
CA ALA A 278 -8.01 17.26 4.96
C ALA A 278 -7.15 18.02 3.93
N GLN A 279 -5.97 17.50 3.60
CA GLN A 279 -5.07 18.09 2.59
C GLN A 279 -5.65 18.08 1.18
N SER A 280 -6.35 17.02 0.82
CA SER A 280 -6.96 16.87 -0.50
C SER A 280 -8.37 17.45 -0.60
N LEU A 281 -8.93 18.00 0.48
CA LEU A 281 -10.35 18.37 0.58
C LEU A 281 -11.29 17.21 0.17
N GLY A 282 -10.91 15.98 0.52
CA GLY A 282 -11.61 14.76 0.11
C GLY A 282 -11.40 14.33 -1.35
N ARG A 283 -10.54 15.00 -2.13
CA ARG A 283 -10.15 14.63 -3.50
C ARG A 283 -8.98 13.64 -3.49
N THR A 284 -9.16 12.46 -2.92
CA THR A 284 -8.14 11.41 -3.02
C THR A 284 -8.39 10.54 -4.24
N ASP A 285 -7.43 10.50 -5.19
CA ASP A 285 -7.38 9.57 -6.34
C ASP A 285 -6.98 8.13 -5.93
N ALA A 286 -6.88 7.84 -4.64
CA ALA A 286 -6.45 6.54 -4.16
C ALA A 286 -7.55 5.50 -4.43
N GLN A 287 -7.30 4.60 -5.38
CA GLN A 287 -8.11 3.40 -5.65
C GLN A 287 -8.27 2.45 -4.43
N ASN A 288 -7.74 2.80 -3.25
CA ASN A 288 -7.69 1.98 -2.03
C ASN A 288 -8.02 2.75 -0.72
N SER A 289 -8.92 3.74 -0.70
CA SER A 289 -9.34 4.36 0.57
C SER A 289 -10.38 3.48 1.31
N GLN A 290 -10.03 2.95 2.49
CA GLN A 290 -10.95 2.20 3.36
C GLN A 290 -12.00 3.07 4.07
N LEU A 291 -11.85 4.40 4.00
CA LEU A 291 -12.71 5.40 4.62
C LEU A 291 -13.59 6.11 3.58
N PRO A 292 -14.79 6.58 3.96
CA PRO A 292 -15.62 7.40 3.11
C PRO A 292 -14.94 8.70 2.70
N SER A 293 -15.20 9.16 1.47
CA SER A 293 -14.74 10.46 1.01
C SER A 293 -15.47 11.59 1.74
N LEU A 294 -14.75 12.64 2.09
CA LEU A 294 -15.36 13.89 2.58
C LEU A 294 -16.19 14.55 1.47
N PRO A 295 -17.26 15.29 1.80
CA PRO A 295 -18.01 16.09 0.82
C PRO A 295 -17.11 17.04 0.03
N GLN A 296 -17.14 16.94 -1.30
CA GLN A 296 -16.25 17.73 -2.19
C GLN A 296 -16.63 19.21 -2.31
N SER A 297 -17.75 19.63 -1.72
CA SER A 297 -18.22 21.02 -1.71
C SER A 297 -17.46 21.92 -0.73
N PHE A 298 -16.66 21.35 0.17
CA PHE A 298 -15.83 22.16 1.07
C PHE A 298 -14.67 22.80 0.33
N THR A 299 -14.47 24.09 0.57
CA THR A 299 -13.33 24.87 0.08
C THR A 299 -12.15 24.85 1.06
N GLU A 300 -12.39 24.52 2.34
CA GLU A 300 -11.37 24.42 3.39
C GLU A 300 -11.75 23.33 4.39
N PHE A 301 -10.75 22.56 4.84
CA PHE A 301 -10.88 21.57 5.90
C PHE A 301 -9.62 21.59 6.79
N ARG A 302 -9.76 22.00 8.05
CA ARG A 302 -8.64 22.17 9.00
C ARG A 302 -8.88 21.39 10.28
N LEU A 303 -7.78 21.00 10.95
CA LEU A 303 -7.76 20.27 12.21
C LEU A 303 -7.06 21.10 13.28
N ALA A 304 -7.59 21.09 14.50
CA ALA A 304 -6.98 21.73 15.67
C ALA A 304 -6.71 20.68 16.76
N GLU A 305 -5.51 20.68 17.33
CA GLU A 305 -5.16 19.90 18.54
C GLU A 305 -5.48 18.39 18.41
N LEU A 306 -4.92 17.74 17.38
CA LEU A 306 -5.16 16.32 17.11
C LEU A 306 -4.64 15.42 18.26
N PRO A 307 -5.50 14.69 18.99
CA PRO A 307 -5.08 13.87 20.13
C PRO A 307 -4.17 12.72 19.73
N GLY A 308 -3.03 12.57 20.43
CA GLY A 308 -2.05 11.50 20.19
C GLY A 308 -1.13 11.73 18.98
N ALA A 309 -1.21 12.87 18.31
CA ALA A 309 -0.34 13.19 17.19
C ALA A 309 1.01 13.76 17.67
N ASN A 310 2.13 13.13 17.28
CA ASN A 310 3.47 13.66 17.50
C ASN A 310 3.79 14.79 16.50
N GLN A 311 4.72 15.70 16.83
CA GLN A 311 5.13 16.81 15.94
C GLN A 311 5.60 16.39 14.53
N ALA A 312 6.04 15.13 14.37
CA ALA A 312 6.38 14.56 13.07
C ALA A 312 5.15 14.29 12.18
N GLN A 313 3.98 14.01 12.77
CA GLN A 313 2.72 13.77 12.07
C GLN A 313 2.06 15.05 11.57
N SER A 314 2.29 16.19 12.24
CA SER A 314 1.80 17.51 11.80
C SER A 314 2.58 18.11 10.62
N ASN A 315 3.76 17.56 10.29
CA ASN A 315 4.64 18.06 9.21
C ASN A 315 4.58 17.21 7.92
N TYR A 316 3.61 16.30 7.81
CA TYR A 316 3.46 15.45 6.62
C TYR A 316 2.91 16.26 5.43
N GLY A 317 3.77 17.05 4.78
CA GLY A 317 3.49 17.71 3.50
C GLY A 317 4.32 17.04 2.41
N VAL A 318 3.79 16.00 1.77
CA VAL A 318 4.41 15.45 0.56
C VAL A 318 3.88 16.27 -0.62
N ASN A 319 4.74 17.05 -1.27
CA ASN A 319 4.50 17.38 -2.67
C ASN A 319 4.88 16.16 -3.51
N ASN A 320 4.11 15.84 -4.55
CA ASN A 320 4.40 14.70 -5.44
C ASN A 320 5.72 14.83 -6.23
N ASN A 321 6.54 15.86 -5.96
CA ASN A 321 7.78 16.17 -6.68
C ASN A 321 9.05 16.22 -5.81
N GLY A 322 9.00 15.83 -4.53
CA GLY A 322 10.21 15.62 -3.72
C GLY A 322 11.06 16.86 -3.40
N LEU A 323 10.51 18.08 -3.49
CA LEU A 323 11.21 19.31 -3.12
C LEU A 323 10.78 19.79 -1.73
N ALA A 324 11.73 20.04 -0.84
CA ALA A 324 11.44 20.61 0.48
C ALA A 324 10.79 22.00 0.34
N MET A 325 9.57 22.16 0.85
CA MET A 325 8.93 23.47 0.97
C MET A 325 9.65 24.29 2.06
N SER A 326 9.74 25.61 1.90
CA SER A 326 10.20 26.50 2.98
C SER A 326 9.35 26.28 4.25
N PRO A 327 9.91 26.40 5.48
CA PRO A 327 9.14 26.29 6.73
C PRO A 327 7.88 27.16 6.76
N VAL A 328 7.91 28.34 6.13
CA VAL A 328 6.76 29.25 5.99
C VAL A 328 5.70 28.68 5.03
N ALA A 329 6.15 28.05 3.94
CA ALA A 329 5.26 27.40 2.98
C ALA A 329 4.67 26.10 3.56
N MET A 330 5.43 25.35 4.38
CA MET A 330 4.92 24.21 5.14
C MET A 330 3.89 24.65 6.20
N ALA A 331 4.17 25.72 6.95
CA ALA A 331 3.25 26.25 7.96
C ALA A 331 1.92 26.75 7.34
N ASN A 332 1.99 27.38 6.16
CA ASN A 332 0.80 27.84 5.43
C ASN A 332 0.04 26.69 4.73
N ALA A 333 0.71 25.59 4.38
CA ALA A 333 0.10 24.40 3.78
C ALA A 333 -0.40 23.38 4.82
N SER A 334 0.00 23.52 6.09
CA SER A 334 -0.43 22.62 7.15
C SER A 334 -1.95 22.68 7.32
N VAL A 335 -2.57 21.50 7.37
CA VAL A 335 -3.99 21.35 7.72
C VAL A 335 -4.20 21.13 9.21
N VAL A 336 -3.13 20.87 9.97
CA VAL A 336 -3.17 20.65 11.43
C VAL A 336 -2.56 21.85 12.14
N HIS A 337 -3.30 22.40 13.10
CA HIS A 337 -2.93 23.58 13.85
C HIS A 337 -2.85 23.30 15.36
N LYS A 338 -1.98 24.04 16.04
CA LYS A 338 -1.74 23.87 17.49
C LYS A 338 -2.88 24.39 18.35
N THR A 339 -3.65 25.35 17.84
CA THR A 339 -4.79 25.93 18.57
C THR A 339 -6.03 25.97 17.69
N THR A 340 -7.21 25.94 18.32
CA THR A 340 -8.49 26.16 17.62
C THR A 340 -8.50 27.51 16.89
N SER A 341 -7.95 28.56 17.51
CA SER A 341 -7.90 29.89 16.90
C SER A 341 -7.09 29.91 15.61
N ASP A 342 -5.90 29.31 15.60
CA ASP A 342 -5.05 29.28 14.40
C ASP A 342 -5.73 28.53 13.24
N ALA A 343 -6.45 27.44 13.54
CA ALA A 343 -7.21 26.70 12.54
C ALA A 343 -8.36 27.53 11.96
N VAL A 344 -9.10 28.27 12.81
CA VAL A 344 -10.20 29.12 12.37
C VAL A 344 -9.70 30.31 11.53
N VAL A 345 -8.61 30.95 11.94
CA VAL A 345 -7.96 32.03 11.18
C VAL A 345 -7.54 31.52 9.80
N ALA A 346 -6.86 30.37 9.73
CA ALA A 346 -6.45 29.76 8.47
C ALA A 346 -7.65 29.41 7.59
N ALA A 347 -8.68 28.78 8.17
CA ALA A 347 -9.88 28.38 7.45
C ALA A 347 -10.73 29.56 6.97
N LEU A 348 -10.71 30.73 7.61
CA LEU A 348 -11.50 31.90 7.20
C LEU A 348 -10.73 32.91 6.34
N ARG A 349 -9.41 32.73 6.16
CA ARG A 349 -8.54 33.70 5.48
C ARG A 349 -9.12 34.19 4.15
N THR A 350 -9.40 33.26 3.23
CA THR A 350 -9.89 33.60 1.89
C THR A 350 -11.33 34.12 1.87
N ALA A 351 -12.12 33.91 2.92
CA ALA A 351 -13.44 34.53 3.05
C ALA A 351 -13.30 36.03 3.36
N TYR A 352 -12.41 36.37 4.30
CA TYR A 352 -12.17 37.75 4.72
C TYR A 352 -11.36 38.58 3.72
N GLU A 353 -10.66 37.95 2.78
CA GLU A 353 -10.01 38.63 1.65
C GLU A 353 -11.02 39.30 0.70
N VAL A 354 -12.25 38.78 0.59
CA VAL A 354 -13.23 39.23 -0.41
C VAL A 354 -14.52 39.81 0.19
N VAL A 355 -14.80 39.58 1.47
CA VAL A 355 -16.05 40.06 2.12
C VAL A 355 -16.19 41.59 2.02
N PRO A 356 -17.39 42.18 1.84
CA PRO A 356 -17.56 43.63 1.83
C PRO A 356 -16.98 44.32 3.09
N ARG A 357 -16.39 45.51 2.93
CA ARG A 357 -15.66 46.20 4.03
C ARG A 357 -16.56 46.54 5.23
N ASN A 358 -17.83 46.82 5.00
CA ASN A 358 -18.81 47.05 6.06
C ASN A 358 -19.08 45.77 6.87
N GLU A 359 -19.24 44.62 6.21
CA GLU A 359 -19.44 43.32 6.84
C GLU A 359 -18.17 42.87 7.60
N LEU A 360 -16.98 43.12 7.04
CA LEU A 360 -15.71 42.92 7.74
C LEU A 360 -15.64 43.73 9.05
N LEU A 361 -16.03 45.01 9.02
CA LEU A 361 -16.01 45.89 10.19
C LEU A 361 -17.02 45.48 11.25
N GLU A 362 -18.19 44.98 10.84
CA GLU A 362 -19.20 44.42 11.74
C GLU A 362 -18.65 43.17 12.45
N ASP A 363 -18.03 42.26 11.69
CA ASP A 363 -17.44 41.05 12.25
C ASP A 363 -16.31 41.36 13.25
N ILE A 364 -15.45 42.34 12.96
CA ILE A 364 -14.38 42.77 13.90
C ILE A 364 -14.96 43.29 15.22
N ARG A 365 -16.10 43.99 15.17
CA ARG A 365 -16.69 44.67 16.34
C ARG A 365 -17.48 43.73 17.24
N SER A 366 -18.29 42.85 16.67
CA SER A 366 -19.35 42.18 17.43
C SER A 366 -19.48 40.68 17.19
N ALA A 367 -18.65 40.07 16.35
CA ALA A 367 -18.71 38.62 16.15
C ALA A 367 -18.14 37.83 17.34
N ASP A 368 -18.26 36.51 17.26
CA ASP A 368 -17.59 35.57 18.17
C ASP A 368 -16.06 35.83 18.22
N PRO A 369 -15.38 35.65 19.38
CA PRO A 369 -13.95 35.94 19.51
C PRO A 369 -13.06 35.30 18.43
N LEU A 370 -13.33 34.04 18.06
CA LEU A 370 -12.58 33.34 17.00
C LEU A 370 -12.81 33.99 15.62
N THR A 371 -14.03 34.47 15.39
CA THR A 371 -14.42 35.17 14.16
C THR A 371 -13.78 36.56 14.11
N ARG A 372 -13.77 37.30 15.22
CA ARG A 372 -13.08 38.60 15.35
C ARG A 372 -11.59 38.47 15.05
N ALA A 373 -10.91 37.49 15.66
CA ALA A 373 -9.48 37.26 15.43
C ALA A 373 -9.18 36.95 13.96
N ALA A 374 -10.00 36.10 13.31
CA ALA A 374 -9.86 35.79 11.88
C ALA A 374 -10.12 37.02 10.98
N ALA A 375 -11.15 37.80 11.30
CA ALA A 375 -11.49 39.02 10.57
C ALA A 375 -10.35 40.04 10.62
N VAL A 376 -9.75 40.26 11.79
CA VAL A 376 -8.61 41.18 11.94
C VAL A 376 -7.37 40.64 11.23
N ALA A 377 -7.01 39.36 11.43
CA ALA A 377 -5.79 38.78 10.88
C ALA A 377 -5.78 38.73 9.35
N ALA A 378 -6.90 38.37 8.72
CA ALA A 378 -7.00 38.19 7.27
C ALA A 378 -7.57 39.42 6.55
N GLY A 379 -8.48 40.16 7.18
CA GLY A 379 -9.14 41.34 6.61
C GLY A 379 -8.43 42.66 6.93
N GLY A 380 -7.52 42.70 7.91
CA GLY A 380 -6.90 43.93 8.42
C GLY A 380 -6.27 44.81 7.36
N GLY A 381 -5.64 44.24 6.33
CA GLY A 381 -5.02 44.99 5.24
C GLY A 381 -5.99 45.70 4.28
N ARG A 382 -7.29 45.44 4.40
CA ARG A 382 -8.36 46.07 3.60
C ARG A 382 -9.05 47.22 4.34
N LEU A 383 -8.66 47.44 5.58
CA LEU A 383 -9.13 48.55 6.39
C LEU A 383 -8.38 49.82 5.97
N ALA A 384 -9.06 50.98 5.99
CA ALA A 384 -8.39 52.26 5.77
C ALA A 384 -8.06 52.94 7.09
N THR A 385 -7.23 53.98 7.00
CA THR A 385 -6.60 54.67 8.11
C THR A 385 -7.57 55.12 9.21
N GLU A 386 -8.83 55.44 8.89
CA GLU A 386 -9.84 55.86 9.89
C GLU A 386 -10.15 54.77 10.93
N THR A 387 -9.81 53.52 10.62
CA THR A 387 -10.01 52.36 11.50
C THR A 387 -8.80 52.05 12.37
N LEU A 388 -7.67 52.73 12.16
CA LEU A 388 -6.45 52.53 12.94
C LEU A 388 -6.68 52.65 14.46
N PRO A 389 -7.48 53.60 14.99
CA PRO A 389 -7.75 53.67 16.43
C PRO A 389 -8.38 52.39 17.00
N LEU A 390 -9.27 51.75 16.23
CA LEU A 390 -9.88 50.48 16.62
C LEU A 390 -8.81 49.37 16.66
N ILE A 391 -7.96 49.26 15.63
CA ILE A 391 -6.91 48.23 15.60
C ILE A 391 -5.89 48.43 16.71
N LEU A 392 -5.49 49.68 16.99
CA LEU A 392 -4.63 50.02 18.12
C LEU A 392 -5.24 49.58 19.45
N GLN A 393 -6.53 49.83 19.67
CA GLN A 393 -7.25 49.37 20.87
C GLN A 393 -7.22 47.83 20.99
N LEU A 394 -7.41 47.11 19.88
CA LEU A 394 -7.41 45.64 19.86
C LEU A 394 -6.04 45.02 20.17
N THR A 395 -4.94 45.77 20.03
CA THR A 395 -3.62 45.27 20.48
C THR A 395 -3.52 45.14 22.00
N ASP A 396 -4.39 45.79 22.76
CA ASP A 396 -4.46 45.69 24.22
C ASP A 396 -5.67 44.85 24.70
N ASP A 397 -6.33 44.09 23.81
CA ASP A 397 -7.47 43.23 24.15
C ASP A 397 -7.05 42.05 25.06
N GLU A 398 -7.98 41.57 25.90
CA GLU A 398 -7.75 40.46 26.83
C GLU A 398 -7.61 39.11 26.10
N ASP A 399 -8.21 38.96 24.91
CA ASP A 399 -8.08 37.76 24.09
C ASP A 399 -6.71 37.72 23.38
N PRO A 400 -5.81 36.77 23.73
CA PRO A 400 -4.49 36.67 23.11
C PRO A 400 -4.50 36.44 21.61
N ALA A 401 -5.55 35.79 21.07
CA ALA A 401 -5.67 35.56 19.64
C ALA A 401 -5.96 36.86 18.90
N LEU A 402 -6.85 37.69 19.45
CA LEU A 402 -7.23 38.97 18.88
C LEU A 402 -6.09 39.99 18.99
N GLN A 403 -5.39 40.01 20.12
CA GLN A 403 -4.19 40.82 20.31
C GLN A 403 -3.12 40.51 19.26
N LYS A 404 -2.81 39.23 19.02
CA LYS A 404 -1.86 38.81 17.97
C LYS A 404 -2.33 39.22 16.58
N ALA A 405 -3.61 38.99 16.27
CA ALA A 405 -4.20 39.39 14.99
C ALA A 405 -4.11 40.90 14.76
N ALA A 406 -4.35 41.71 15.80
CA ALA A 406 -4.26 43.16 15.73
C ALA A 406 -2.83 43.64 15.50
N LEU A 407 -1.83 43.06 16.19
CA LEU A 407 -0.41 43.36 15.94
C LEU A 407 -0.04 43.05 14.48
N LEU A 408 -0.47 41.89 13.97
CA LEU A 408 -0.24 41.53 12.56
C LEU A 408 -0.90 42.52 11.61
N ALA A 409 -2.13 42.96 11.89
CA ALA A 409 -2.86 43.92 11.06
C ALA A 409 -2.17 45.29 10.99
N LEU A 410 -1.47 45.72 12.05
CA LEU A 410 -0.75 47.00 12.08
C LEU A 410 0.33 47.12 10.98
N ARG A 411 0.85 46.01 10.43
CA ARG A 411 1.79 46.04 9.30
C ARG A 411 1.24 46.74 8.05
N HIS A 412 -0.07 46.87 7.94
CA HIS A 412 -0.77 47.49 6.81
C HIS A 412 -0.99 49.00 6.99
N PHE A 413 -0.57 49.55 8.13
CA PHE A 413 -0.62 50.97 8.48
C PHE A 413 0.80 51.56 8.47
N GLY A 414 0.97 52.71 7.82
CA GLY A 414 2.24 53.43 7.68
C GLY A 414 2.36 54.64 8.61
N GLU A 415 1.31 54.89 9.37
CA GLU A 415 1.16 55.98 10.31
C GLU A 415 2.11 55.81 11.50
N PRO A 416 2.70 56.89 12.03
CA PRO A 416 3.66 56.82 13.14
C PRO A 416 3.11 56.07 14.35
N GLU A 417 1.82 56.25 14.67
CA GLU A 417 1.16 55.61 15.81
C GLU A 417 1.16 54.08 15.71
N ALA A 418 0.99 53.53 14.49
CA ALA A 418 1.04 52.09 14.26
C ALA A 418 2.47 51.56 14.44
N ILE A 419 3.45 52.25 13.86
CA ILE A 419 4.87 51.89 13.95
C ILE A 419 5.35 51.98 15.40
N ASP A 420 5.01 53.05 16.11
CA ASP A 420 5.39 53.27 17.52
C ASP A 420 4.76 52.23 18.44
N LYS A 421 3.50 51.83 18.19
CA LYS A 421 2.87 50.74 18.94
C LYS A 421 3.62 49.43 18.74
N LEU A 422 3.97 49.07 17.50
CA LEU A 422 4.77 47.87 17.20
C LEU A 422 6.17 47.93 17.83
N LEU A 423 6.87 49.06 17.74
CA LEU A 423 8.16 49.26 18.42
C LEU A 423 8.03 49.10 19.94
N GLY A 424 6.94 49.58 20.52
CA GLY A 424 6.64 49.41 21.95
C GLY A 424 6.57 47.94 22.37
N TYR A 425 5.88 47.09 21.60
CA TYR A 425 5.85 45.65 21.85
C TYR A 425 7.19 44.96 21.60
N ALA A 426 7.89 45.34 20.54
CA ALA A 426 9.22 44.81 20.24
C ALA A 426 10.23 45.09 21.37
N ARG A 427 10.20 46.30 21.96
CA ARG A 427 11.07 46.68 23.09
C ARG A 427 10.75 45.97 24.40
N LYS A 428 9.47 45.68 24.66
CA LYS A 428 9.05 44.96 25.89
C LYS A 428 9.58 43.53 25.94
N ASN A 429 9.99 42.95 24.80
CA ASN A 429 10.60 41.63 24.67
C ASN A 429 9.80 40.50 25.38
N THR A 430 8.46 40.62 25.39
CA THR A 430 7.56 39.63 25.98
C THR A 430 7.01 38.75 24.85
N GLU A 431 7.40 37.47 24.85
CA GLU A 431 6.94 36.51 23.82
C GLU A 431 5.51 36.02 24.08
N PRO A 432 4.71 35.75 23.03
CA PRO A 432 5.05 35.80 21.59
C PRO A 432 4.86 37.19 20.92
N LEU A 433 4.46 38.22 21.68
CA LEU A 433 4.03 39.51 21.13
C LEU A 433 5.20 40.33 20.57
N ALA A 434 6.37 40.24 21.20
CA ALA A 434 7.58 40.90 20.72
C ALA A 434 7.99 40.38 19.33
N SER A 435 8.06 39.06 19.15
CA SER A 435 8.33 38.45 17.83
C SER A 435 7.27 38.84 16.80
N MET A 436 5.98 38.79 17.15
CA MET A 436 4.89 39.22 16.26
C MET A 436 5.03 40.68 15.82
N ALA A 437 5.43 41.57 16.74
CA ALA A 437 5.60 42.98 16.43
C ALA A 437 6.80 43.22 15.50
N VAL A 438 7.91 42.53 15.72
CA VAL A 438 9.09 42.54 14.84
C VAL A 438 8.75 41.98 13.46
N GLU A 439 8.02 40.86 13.39
CA GLU A 439 7.52 40.28 12.14
C GLU A 439 6.60 41.25 11.40
N SER A 440 5.75 41.98 12.11
CA SER A 440 4.83 42.97 11.53
C SER A 440 5.59 44.18 10.97
N LEU A 441 6.62 44.66 11.67
CA LEU A 441 7.51 45.72 11.17
C LEU A 441 8.28 45.27 9.93
N ALA A 442 8.88 44.07 9.96
CA ALA A 442 9.60 43.49 8.81
C ALA A 442 8.67 43.17 7.63
N GLY A 443 7.43 42.77 7.93
CA GLY A 443 6.41 42.45 6.95
C GLY A 443 5.70 43.67 6.37
N SER A 444 5.97 44.88 6.87
CA SER A 444 5.32 46.10 6.41
C SER A 444 5.65 46.40 4.94
N ARG A 445 4.73 47.09 4.26
CA ARG A 445 4.99 47.64 2.92
C ARG A 445 5.61 49.03 2.95
N TYR A 446 5.65 49.67 4.13
CA TYR A 446 6.11 51.05 4.27
C TYR A 446 7.57 51.10 4.69
N ALA A 447 8.38 51.87 3.97
CA ALA A 447 9.81 52.02 4.25
C ALA A 447 10.09 52.50 5.68
N ALA A 448 9.27 53.42 6.20
CA ALA A 448 9.39 53.93 7.57
C ALA A 448 9.37 52.84 8.65
N ALA A 449 8.61 51.75 8.45
CA ALA A 449 8.59 50.62 9.39
C ALA A 449 9.91 49.82 9.35
N HIS A 450 10.51 49.67 8.17
CA HIS A 450 11.82 49.03 8.02
C HIS A 450 12.94 49.89 8.62
N ASP A 451 12.92 51.20 8.37
CA ASP A 451 13.88 52.15 8.95
C ASP A 451 13.79 52.16 10.48
N ALA A 452 12.56 52.15 11.01
CA ALA A 452 12.29 52.02 12.44
C ALA A 452 12.84 50.71 13.02
N LEU A 453 12.67 49.59 12.32
CA LEU A 453 13.19 48.28 12.74
C LEU A 453 14.73 48.23 12.73
N LEU A 454 15.37 48.80 11.72
CA LEU A 454 16.83 48.93 11.66
C LEU A 454 17.35 49.84 12.78
N GLY A 455 16.67 50.97 13.02
CA GLY A 455 17.00 51.86 14.14
C GLY A 455 16.84 51.20 15.51
N LEU A 456 15.84 50.31 15.67
CA LEU A 456 15.68 49.49 16.87
C LEU A 456 16.87 48.53 17.04
N LEU A 457 17.28 47.87 15.96
CA LEU A 457 18.42 46.94 15.97
C LEU A 457 19.72 47.59 16.45
N GLU A 458 19.98 48.84 16.08
CA GLU A 458 21.20 49.56 16.47
C GLU A 458 21.23 49.94 17.96
N ARG A 459 20.06 50.16 18.57
CA ARG A 459 19.93 50.74 19.92
C ARG A 459 19.69 49.72 21.03
N GLU A 460 19.17 48.55 20.69
CA GLU A 460 18.80 47.52 21.67
C GLU A 460 19.97 46.61 22.10
N GLY A 461 19.77 45.86 23.20
CA GLY A 461 20.73 44.90 23.74
C GLY A 461 20.87 43.61 22.90
N ILE A 462 21.82 42.75 23.27
CA ILE A 462 22.24 41.56 22.50
C ILE A 462 21.06 40.61 22.18
N ASP A 463 20.17 40.35 23.14
CA ASP A 463 19.08 39.38 22.96
C ASP A 463 17.99 39.88 22.00
N SER A 464 17.58 41.15 22.13
CA SER A 464 16.65 41.78 21.19
C SER A 464 17.21 41.81 19.76
N ARG A 465 18.53 42.03 19.60
CA ARG A 465 19.19 41.98 18.29
C ARG A 465 19.11 40.59 17.66
N LYS A 466 19.32 39.53 18.44
CA LYS A 466 19.24 38.14 17.93
C LYS A 466 17.84 37.84 17.38
N THR A 467 16.79 38.21 18.10
CA THR A 467 15.40 37.99 17.65
C THR A 467 15.12 38.76 16.36
N ILE A 468 15.49 40.04 16.29
CA ILE A 468 15.28 40.87 15.10
C ILE A 468 16.00 40.27 13.89
N VAL A 469 17.31 40.01 14.02
CA VAL A 469 18.12 39.52 12.90
C VAL A 469 17.66 38.14 12.43
N LYS A 470 17.20 37.28 13.36
CA LYS A 470 16.58 35.99 13.00
C LYS A 470 15.32 36.18 12.14
N VAL A 471 14.43 37.11 12.51
CA VAL A 471 13.24 37.43 11.70
C VAL A 471 13.62 37.98 10.33
N LEU A 472 14.64 38.84 10.25
CA LEU A 472 15.17 39.35 8.98
C LEU A 472 15.70 38.20 8.10
N ALA A 473 16.46 37.26 8.68
CA ALA A 473 17.01 36.11 7.96
C ALA A 473 15.90 35.14 7.47
N GLN A 474 14.83 34.98 8.25
CA GLN A 474 13.68 34.15 7.85
C GLN A 474 12.88 34.75 6.68
N ASN A 475 12.91 36.07 6.50
CA ASN A 475 12.19 36.79 5.46
C ASN A 475 13.10 37.72 4.65
N PRO A 476 14.19 37.21 4.06
CA PRO A 476 15.32 38.05 3.69
C PRO A 476 14.96 38.99 2.52
N ARG A 477 15.36 40.26 2.64
CA ARG A 477 15.17 41.31 1.62
C ARG A 477 16.51 41.95 1.26
N PRO A 478 16.68 42.48 0.04
CA PRO A 478 17.90 43.18 -0.35
C PRO A 478 18.30 44.31 0.61
N ILE A 479 17.33 45.06 1.14
CA ILE A 479 17.58 46.16 2.09
C ILE A 479 18.22 45.70 3.42
N TRP A 480 18.13 44.42 3.76
CA TRP A 480 18.68 43.85 5.00
C TRP A 480 19.92 43.00 4.75
N SER A 481 20.34 42.83 3.50
CA SER A 481 21.36 41.84 3.14
C SER A 481 22.71 42.14 3.81
N GLU A 482 23.11 43.41 3.88
CA GLU A 482 24.32 43.85 4.58
C GLU A 482 24.23 43.65 6.10
N THR A 483 23.05 43.92 6.67
CA THR A 483 22.78 43.68 8.09
C THR A 483 22.90 42.19 8.41
N ILE A 484 22.24 41.33 7.63
CA ILE A 484 22.32 39.87 7.79
C ILE A 484 23.77 39.41 7.63
N TYR A 485 24.48 39.90 6.61
CA TYR A 485 25.89 39.57 6.38
C TYR A 485 26.78 39.88 7.58
N LYS A 486 26.61 41.05 8.19
CA LYS A 486 27.35 41.46 9.40
C LYS A 486 27.16 40.48 10.56
N TYR A 487 25.94 39.99 10.78
CA TYR A 487 25.63 39.11 11.92
C TYR A 487 25.87 37.62 11.64
N VAL A 488 25.95 37.19 10.38
CA VAL A 488 26.32 35.80 10.04
C VAL A 488 27.77 35.51 10.45
N ARG A 489 28.65 36.51 10.35
CA ARG A 489 30.06 36.39 10.73
C ARG A 489 30.32 36.65 12.21
N ASP A 490 29.31 37.05 12.99
CA ASP A 490 29.44 37.32 14.41
C ASP A 490 29.29 36.01 15.23
N PRO A 491 30.34 35.56 15.97
CA PRO A 491 30.26 34.37 16.82
C PRO A 491 29.16 34.44 17.88
N GLN A 492 28.76 35.66 18.30
CA GLN A 492 27.68 35.91 19.25
C GLN A 492 26.32 36.16 18.57
N GLY A 493 26.32 36.38 17.24
CA GLY A 493 25.14 36.72 16.45
C GLY A 493 24.17 35.55 16.24
N GLY A 494 24.65 34.30 16.33
CA GLY A 494 23.81 33.12 16.43
C GLY A 494 22.91 32.83 15.21
N LEU A 495 23.16 33.46 14.06
CA LEU A 495 22.35 33.25 12.85
C LEU A 495 22.54 31.86 12.22
N GLY A 496 23.70 31.24 12.43
CA GLY A 496 24.01 29.88 11.96
C GLY A 496 23.54 29.63 10.53
N ILE A 497 22.70 28.60 10.36
CA ILE A 497 22.14 28.17 9.09
C ILE A 497 21.16 29.20 8.49
N ASP A 498 20.30 29.80 9.30
CA ASP A 498 19.24 30.72 8.85
C ASP A 498 19.84 31.91 8.09
N GLY A 499 20.93 32.48 8.62
CA GLY A 499 21.61 33.60 7.98
C GLY A 499 22.37 33.21 6.70
N LEU A 500 22.95 32.01 6.63
CA LEU A 500 23.59 31.52 5.41
C LEU A 500 22.58 31.40 4.27
N GLN A 501 21.46 30.73 4.54
CA GLN A 501 20.39 30.56 3.56
C GLN A 501 19.76 31.90 3.17
N ALA A 502 19.63 32.82 4.13
CA ALA A 502 19.15 34.17 3.87
C ALA A 502 20.01 34.91 2.84
N LEU A 503 21.33 34.88 3.00
CA LEU A 503 22.28 35.54 2.09
C LEU A 503 22.25 34.94 0.69
N VAL A 504 22.14 33.62 0.58
CA VAL A 504 22.01 32.92 -0.70
C VAL A 504 20.70 33.32 -1.39
N ARG A 505 19.57 33.31 -0.68
CA ARG A 505 18.25 33.67 -1.23
C ARG A 505 18.18 35.09 -1.77
N VAL A 506 18.86 36.05 -1.12
CA VAL A 506 18.90 37.44 -1.61
C VAL A 506 20.00 37.70 -2.64
N GLY A 507 20.85 36.71 -2.93
CA GLY A 507 21.97 36.85 -3.85
C GLY A 507 23.01 37.87 -3.37
N HIS A 508 23.36 37.83 -2.07
CA HIS A 508 24.32 38.78 -1.52
C HIS A 508 25.68 38.69 -2.25
N PRO A 509 26.35 39.80 -2.62
CA PRO A 509 27.59 39.77 -3.41
C PRO A 509 28.73 38.96 -2.79
N LYS A 510 28.75 38.86 -1.45
CA LYS A 510 29.74 38.07 -0.70
C LYS A 510 29.27 36.67 -0.29
N MET A 511 28.16 36.16 -0.85
CA MET A 511 27.61 34.86 -0.42
C MET A 511 28.61 33.70 -0.63
N ILE A 512 29.36 33.70 -1.74
CA ILE A 512 30.34 32.63 -2.04
C ILE A 512 31.48 32.64 -1.02
N GLU A 513 31.95 33.82 -0.62
CA GLU A 513 32.97 33.98 0.44
C GLU A 513 32.45 33.36 1.76
N VAL A 514 31.22 33.70 2.15
CA VAL A 514 30.61 33.20 3.39
C VAL A 514 30.40 31.68 3.35
N LEU A 515 29.92 31.13 2.23
CA LEU A 515 29.76 29.69 2.07
C LEU A 515 31.10 28.95 2.14
N LYS A 516 32.14 29.48 1.49
CA LYS A 516 33.49 28.93 1.53
C LYS A 516 34.08 28.93 2.94
N ASP A 517 33.92 30.02 3.69
CA ASP A 517 34.36 30.10 5.09
C ASP A 517 33.58 29.09 5.97
N SER A 518 32.28 28.94 5.70
CA SER A 518 31.40 28.04 6.45
C SER A 518 31.74 26.55 6.27
N LEU A 519 32.34 26.17 5.14
CA LEU A 519 32.88 24.81 4.95
C LEU A 519 33.99 24.46 5.95
N GLN A 520 34.65 25.45 6.56
CA GLN A 520 35.68 25.24 7.59
C GLN A 520 35.11 25.25 9.02
N SER A 521 33.80 25.43 9.19
CA SER A 521 33.16 25.45 10.51
C SER A 521 33.39 24.15 11.27
N ARG A 522 33.47 24.20 12.61
CA ARG A 522 33.49 23.00 13.45
C ARG A 522 32.11 22.34 13.55
N ASP A 523 31.05 23.11 13.36
CA ASP A 523 29.67 22.63 13.35
C ASP A 523 29.37 21.88 12.05
N PHE A 524 28.98 20.60 12.18
CA PHE A 524 28.62 19.75 11.05
C PHE A 524 27.43 20.29 10.26
N ALA A 525 26.39 20.80 10.92
CA ALA A 525 25.18 21.25 10.27
C ALA A 525 25.43 22.52 9.43
N ILE A 526 26.32 23.40 9.89
CA ILE A 526 26.76 24.58 9.13
C ILE A 526 27.58 24.16 7.91
N ARG A 527 28.55 23.23 8.08
CA ARG A 527 29.34 22.74 6.94
C ARG A 527 28.46 22.06 5.89
N ASP A 528 27.55 21.20 6.32
CA ASP A 528 26.66 20.44 5.44
C ASP A 528 25.70 21.37 4.67
N THR A 529 25.11 22.35 5.37
CA THR A 529 24.30 23.39 4.73
C THR A 529 25.12 24.15 3.69
N ALA A 530 26.31 24.64 4.05
CA ALA A 530 27.14 25.40 3.12
C ALA A 530 27.52 24.58 1.88
N TYR A 531 27.84 23.29 2.04
CA TYR A 531 28.09 22.37 0.94
C TYR A 531 26.86 22.20 0.03
N ASN A 532 25.68 21.97 0.61
CA ASN A 532 24.45 21.82 -0.15
C ASN A 532 24.08 23.11 -0.91
N GLU A 533 24.24 24.27 -0.28
CA GLU A 533 23.99 25.56 -0.95
C GLU A 533 24.96 25.78 -2.13
N LEU A 534 26.25 25.41 -2.00
CA LEU A 534 27.23 25.50 -3.09
C LEU A 534 26.92 24.56 -4.26
N THR A 535 26.57 23.30 -3.98
CA THR A 535 26.28 22.31 -5.04
C THR A 535 24.99 22.62 -5.82
N ASN A 536 24.10 23.40 -5.23
CA ASN A 536 22.86 23.89 -5.83
C ASN A 536 23.03 25.19 -6.63
N GLN A 537 24.15 25.92 -6.47
CA GLN A 537 24.39 27.09 -7.29
C GLN A 537 24.66 26.69 -8.76
N PRO A 538 24.21 27.50 -9.74
CA PRO A 538 24.40 27.23 -11.15
C PRO A 538 25.79 27.66 -11.68
N ASP A 539 26.60 28.34 -10.87
CA ASP A 539 27.86 28.92 -11.32
C ASP A 539 29.08 27.99 -11.15
N ALA A 540 30.04 28.13 -12.05
CA ALA A 540 31.23 27.28 -12.07
C ALA A 540 32.15 27.47 -10.86
N ALA A 541 32.15 28.65 -10.21
CA ALA A 541 33.00 28.90 -9.06
C ALA A 541 32.51 28.11 -7.84
N SER A 542 31.19 28.10 -7.60
CA SER A 542 30.57 27.29 -6.54
C SER A 542 30.78 25.80 -6.76
N GLU A 543 30.60 25.31 -8.00
CA GLU A 543 30.87 23.91 -8.35
C GLU A 543 32.33 23.54 -8.08
N GLN A 544 33.29 24.39 -8.47
CA GLN A 544 34.71 24.15 -8.25
C GLN A 544 35.07 24.10 -6.76
N ILE A 545 34.49 24.99 -5.94
CA ILE A 545 34.69 24.99 -4.47
C ILE A 545 34.14 23.70 -3.86
N ALA A 546 32.92 23.29 -4.24
CA ALA A 546 32.30 22.07 -3.74
C ALA A 546 33.09 20.82 -4.17
N LEU A 547 33.60 20.78 -5.41
CA LEU A 547 34.42 19.68 -5.91
C LEU A 547 35.75 19.58 -5.16
N GLN A 548 36.47 20.69 -4.98
CA GLN A 548 37.71 20.71 -4.19
C GLN A 548 37.48 20.23 -2.75
N PHE A 549 36.39 20.67 -2.12
CA PHE A 549 36.00 20.21 -0.79
C PHE A 549 35.70 18.70 -0.77
N THR A 550 34.96 18.21 -1.76
CA THR A 550 34.60 16.79 -1.91
C THR A 550 35.84 15.91 -2.06
N LEU A 551 36.74 16.27 -2.98
CA LEU A 551 37.98 15.51 -3.24
C LEU A 551 38.87 15.49 -1.99
N LYS A 552 39.08 16.64 -1.35
CA LYS A 552 39.87 16.75 -0.11
C LYS A 552 39.28 15.92 1.04
N HIS A 553 37.96 15.94 1.21
CA HIS A 553 37.29 15.09 2.20
C HIS A 553 37.57 13.60 1.92
N MET A 554 37.42 13.18 0.66
CA MET A 554 37.65 11.81 0.22
C MET A 554 39.10 11.32 0.36
N GLU A 555 40.09 12.20 0.53
CA GLU A 555 41.46 11.78 0.84
C GLU A 555 41.55 11.11 2.22
N SER A 556 40.70 11.53 3.17
CA SER A 556 40.78 11.15 4.59
C SER A 556 39.57 10.38 5.13
N ALA A 557 38.38 10.56 4.53
CA ALA A 557 37.13 9.97 4.99
C ALA A 557 36.27 9.50 3.80
N PRO A 558 35.35 8.52 3.98
CA PRO A 558 34.45 8.12 2.91
C PRO A 558 33.50 9.27 2.52
N PRO A 559 33.09 9.38 1.24
CA PRO A 559 32.14 10.40 0.80
C PRO A 559 30.77 10.23 1.47
N THR A 560 30.10 11.36 1.73
CA THR A 560 28.70 11.36 2.19
C THR A 560 27.74 11.11 1.02
N PRO A 561 26.48 10.73 1.27
CA PRO A 561 25.49 10.57 0.19
C PRO A 561 25.32 11.83 -0.68
N ALA A 562 25.36 13.03 -0.08
CA ALA A 562 25.30 14.29 -0.82
C ALA A 562 26.50 14.46 -1.78
N MET A 563 27.70 14.07 -1.34
CA MET A 563 28.91 14.07 -2.18
C MET A 563 28.79 13.09 -3.36
N LEU A 564 28.23 11.90 -3.14
CA LEU A 564 28.02 10.91 -4.21
C LEU A 564 27.04 11.41 -5.28
N VAL A 565 25.94 12.04 -4.86
CA VAL A 565 24.99 12.69 -5.77
C VAL A 565 25.66 13.82 -6.55
N PHE A 566 26.45 14.65 -5.88
CA PHE A 566 27.19 15.74 -6.53
C PHE A 566 28.21 15.22 -7.55
N LEU A 567 29.00 14.19 -7.23
CA LEU A 567 29.95 13.59 -8.16
C LEU A 567 29.26 12.96 -9.38
N THR A 568 28.09 12.37 -9.17
CA THR A 568 27.26 11.87 -10.27
C THR A 568 26.81 12.99 -11.21
N LYS A 569 26.42 14.15 -10.66
CA LYS A 569 26.03 15.34 -11.41
C LYS A 569 27.21 15.91 -12.22
N THR A 570 28.39 16.03 -11.61
CA THR A 570 29.57 16.65 -12.26
C THR A 570 30.32 15.69 -13.17
N LYS A 571 30.17 14.37 -12.98
CA LYS A 571 30.89 13.31 -13.70
C LYS A 571 32.42 13.47 -13.65
N ASP A 572 32.92 14.03 -12.55
CA ASP A 572 34.34 14.30 -12.37
C ASP A 572 35.17 13.01 -12.35
N GLN A 573 36.08 12.88 -13.33
CA GLN A 573 36.92 11.69 -13.49
C GLN A 573 38.00 11.58 -12.40
N ALA A 574 38.43 12.71 -11.80
CA ALA A 574 39.45 12.71 -10.76
C ALA A 574 38.96 12.06 -9.44
N SER A 575 37.64 11.95 -9.27
CA SER A 575 37.03 11.24 -8.13
C SER A 575 37.17 9.72 -8.19
N ILE A 576 37.30 9.12 -9.38
CA ILE A 576 37.27 7.66 -9.58
C ILE A 576 38.32 6.91 -8.75
N PRO A 577 39.61 7.31 -8.73
CA PRO A 577 40.62 6.61 -7.92
C PRO A 577 40.31 6.64 -6.41
N LEU A 578 39.71 7.72 -5.91
CA LEU A 578 39.33 7.87 -4.51
C LEU A 578 38.11 6.99 -4.17
N LEU A 579 37.11 6.94 -5.05
CA LEU A 579 35.94 6.06 -4.89
C LEU A 579 36.35 4.58 -4.89
N LEU A 580 37.24 4.19 -5.81
CA LEU A 580 37.79 2.82 -5.86
C LEU A 580 38.61 2.48 -4.61
N LYS A 581 39.39 3.43 -4.08
CA LYS A 581 40.14 3.27 -2.82
C LYS A 581 39.20 2.99 -1.65
N HIS A 582 38.11 3.75 -1.51
CA HIS A 582 37.14 3.55 -0.43
C HIS A 582 36.35 2.25 -0.57
N LEU A 583 35.99 1.87 -1.80
CA LEU A 583 35.36 0.59 -2.08
C LEU A 583 36.26 -0.59 -1.69
N LYS A 584 37.56 -0.51 -1.99
CA LYS A 584 38.56 -1.52 -1.62
C LYS A 584 38.76 -1.63 -0.10
N ASN A 585 38.78 -0.50 0.61
CA ASN A 585 39.02 -0.45 2.05
C ASN A 585 37.80 -0.81 2.91
N ASN A 586 36.67 -1.15 2.28
CA ASN A 586 35.43 -1.54 2.96
C ASN A 586 34.87 -0.46 3.91
N ALA A 587 35.00 0.81 3.54
CA ALA A 587 34.55 1.94 4.33
C ALA A 587 33.36 2.67 3.67
N GLY A 588 32.37 3.07 4.48
CA GLY A 588 31.25 3.92 4.03
C GLY A 588 30.11 3.20 3.29
N ASP A 589 29.35 3.98 2.51
CA ASP A 589 28.22 3.50 1.69
C ASP A 589 28.71 2.83 0.40
N ARG A 590 28.97 1.52 0.49
CA ARG A 590 29.47 0.72 -0.64
C ARG A 590 28.53 0.69 -1.83
N THR A 591 27.22 0.61 -1.59
CA THR A 591 26.22 0.60 -2.67
C THR A 591 26.22 1.96 -3.38
N GLY A 592 26.25 3.06 -2.63
CA GLY A 592 26.38 4.40 -3.18
C GLY A 592 27.68 4.60 -3.97
N LEU A 593 28.81 4.07 -3.49
CA LEU A 593 30.09 4.09 -4.20
C LEU A 593 29.99 3.36 -5.55
N ILE A 594 29.46 2.13 -5.55
CA ILE A 594 29.28 1.31 -6.77
C ILE A 594 28.35 2.02 -7.77
N ASN A 595 27.23 2.56 -7.30
CA ASN A 595 26.26 3.28 -8.15
C ASN A 595 26.80 4.60 -8.71
N THR A 596 27.69 5.27 -7.98
CA THR A 596 28.36 6.49 -8.46
C THR A 596 29.38 6.12 -9.53
N LEU A 597 30.22 5.12 -9.25
CA LEU A 597 31.18 4.57 -10.21
C LEU A 597 30.50 4.06 -11.48
N ALA A 598 29.28 3.54 -11.40
CA ALA A 598 28.47 3.18 -12.57
C ALA A 598 28.21 4.34 -13.52
N GLN A 599 27.89 5.50 -12.96
CA GLN A 599 27.37 6.64 -13.71
C GLN A 599 28.48 7.55 -14.23
N ILE A 600 29.63 7.54 -13.55
CA ILE A 600 30.80 8.36 -13.93
C ILE A 600 31.92 7.54 -14.56
N GLY A 601 31.93 6.22 -14.35
CA GLY A 601 33.02 5.33 -14.72
C GLY A 601 33.08 5.02 -16.21
N ASP A 602 34.28 4.66 -16.65
CA ASP A 602 34.60 4.20 -18.00
C ASP A 602 34.85 2.68 -18.03
N GLN A 603 35.37 2.17 -19.15
CA GLN A 603 35.73 0.76 -19.27
C GLN A 603 36.85 0.34 -18.27
N THR A 604 37.65 1.30 -17.79
CA THR A 604 38.69 1.06 -16.79
C THR A 604 38.06 0.69 -15.45
N VAL A 605 36.98 1.39 -15.05
CA VAL A 605 36.20 1.07 -13.83
C VAL A 605 35.60 -0.34 -13.90
N ALA A 606 35.08 -0.75 -15.06
CA ALA A 606 34.53 -2.08 -15.26
C ALA A 606 35.55 -3.20 -14.95
N ASN A 607 36.81 -3.02 -15.36
CA ASN A 607 37.86 -4.01 -15.09
C ASN A 607 38.18 -4.11 -13.59
N THR A 608 38.25 -2.98 -12.88
CA THR A 608 38.50 -2.98 -11.43
C THR A 608 37.34 -3.60 -10.64
N LEU A 609 36.09 -3.38 -11.06
CA LEU A 609 34.93 -4.00 -10.43
C LEU A 609 34.93 -5.53 -10.60
N VAL A 610 35.41 -6.03 -11.73
CA VAL A 610 35.56 -7.47 -11.99
C VAL A 610 36.58 -8.12 -11.05
N GLU A 611 37.73 -7.47 -10.82
CA GLU A 611 38.75 -7.97 -9.89
C GLU A 611 38.22 -8.07 -8.45
N GLN A 612 37.32 -7.19 -8.05
CA GLN A 612 36.75 -7.17 -6.70
C GLN A 612 35.50 -8.04 -6.56
N TYR A 613 34.86 -8.46 -7.66
CA TYR A 613 33.53 -9.07 -7.66
C TYR A 613 33.37 -10.24 -6.67
N ALA A 614 34.39 -11.11 -6.59
CA ALA A 614 34.35 -12.29 -5.71
C ALA A 614 34.34 -11.94 -4.21
N THR A 615 34.78 -10.74 -3.82
CA THR A 615 34.80 -10.28 -2.41
C THR A 615 33.58 -9.45 -2.03
N LEU A 616 32.72 -9.14 -3.00
CA LEU A 616 31.52 -8.31 -2.81
C LEU A 616 30.38 -9.11 -2.16
N ARG A 617 29.53 -8.40 -1.40
CA ARG A 617 28.27 -8.96 -0.88
C ARG A 617 27.26 -9.18 -2.02
N PRO A 618 26.25 -10.07 -1.87
CA PRO A 618 25.30 -10.35 -2.95
C PRO A 618 24.59 -9.12 -3.54
N ASN A 619 24.17 -8.17 -2.69
CA ASN A 619 23.57 -6.91 -3.12
C ASN A 619 24.54 -5.98 -3.89
N GLU A 620 25.83 -6.09 -3.64
CA GLU A 620 26.88 -5.36 -4.36
C GLU A 620 27.23 -6.06 -5.67
N GLN A 621 27.23 -7.39 -5.68
CA GLN A 621 27.39 -8.21 -6.88
C GLN A 621 26.27 -7.93 -7.88
N THR A 622 25.01 -7.86 -7.44
CA THR A 622 23.88 -7.52 -8.32
C THR A 622 24.04 -6.13 -8.92
N ALA A 623 24.48 -5.14 -8.13
CA ALA A 623 24.77 -3.80 -8.62
C ALA A 623 25.87 -3.83 -9.69
N VAL A 624 27.00 -4.50 -9.45
CA VAL A 624 28.09 -4.61 -10.43
C VAL A 624 27.64 -5.31 -11.72
N LEU A 625 26.90 -6.43 -11.63
CA LEU A 625 26.34 -7.10 -12.81
C LEU A 625 25.42 -6.17 -13.60
N GLY A 626 24.57 -5.40 -12.90
CA GLY A 626 23.68 -4.41 -13.52
C GLY A 626 24.44 -3.35 -14.30
N ILE A 627 25.53 -2.83 -13.72
CA ILE A 627 26.40 -1.82 -14.37
C ILE A 627 27.04 -2.39 -15.62
N LEU A 628 27.66 -3.56 -15.52
CA LEU A 628 28.34 -4.19 -16.64
C LEU A 628 27.37 -4.54 -17.77
N GLY A 629 26.15 -4.97 -17.42
CA GLY A 629 25.06 -5.20 -18.36
C GLY A 629 24.61 -3.92 -19.07
N GLN A 630 24.38 -2.83 -18.33
CA GLN A 630 24.01 -1.52 -18.89
C GLN A 630 25.07 -0.97 -19.83
N LEU A 631 26.35 -1.08 -19.45
CA LEU A 631 27.49 -0.67 -20.27
C LEU A 631 27.72 -1.59 -21.48
N LYS A 632 27.01 -2.73 -21.58
CA LYS A 632 27.29 -3.81 -22.53
C LYS A 632 28.77 -4.22 -22.51
N SER A 633 29.37 -4.19 -21.33
CA SER A 633 30.80 -4.47 -21.15
C SER A 633 31.06 -5.95 -21.43
N PRO A 634 32.06 -6.31 -22.24
CA PRO A 634 32.46 -7.71 -22.44
C PRO A 634 32.85 -8.41 -21.14
N ALA A 635 33.20 -7.64 -20.10
CA ALA A 635 33.50 -8.18 -18.78
C ALA A 635 32.27 -8.76 -18.07
N PHE A 636 31.05 -8.38 -18.45
CA PHE A 636 29.82 -8.98 -17.94
C PHE A 636 29.82 -10.50 -18.16
N LEU A 637 30.12 -10.95 -19.38
CA LEU A 637 30.14 -12.38 -19.73
C LEU A 637 31.22 -13.15 -18.95
N LYS A 638 32.31 -12.50 -18.54
CA LYS A 638 33.33 -13.12 -17.68
C LYS A 638 32.83 -13.40 -16.27
N LEU A 639 31.92 -12.58 -15.75
CA LEU A 639 31.33 -12.74 -14.42
C LEU A 639 30.04 -13.56 -14.43
N ALA A 640 29.46 -13.81 -15.61
CA ALA A 640 28.18 -14.49 -15.73
C ALA A 640 28.23 -15.93 -15.19
N GLU A 641 29.29 -16.69 -15.49
CA GLU A 641 29.45 -18.07 -15.00
C GLU A 641 29.49 -18.15 -13.45
N PRO A 642 30.40 -17.45 -12.73
CA PRO A 642 30.40 -17.48 -11.27
C PRO A 642 29.13 -16.87 -10.65
N ALA A 643 28.45 -15.93 -11.33
CA ALA A 643 27.18 -15.39 -10.87
C ALA A 643 26.02 -16.40 -10.97
N LEU A 644 26.00 -17.24 -12.01
CA LEU A 644 25.02 -18.31 -12.20
C LEU A 644 25.17 -19.43 -11.15
N ASP A 645 26.40 -19.65 -10.66
CA ASP A 645 26.71 -20.63 -9.61
C ASP A 645 26.47 -20.11 -8.18
N SER A 646 26.11 -18.84 -8.02
CA SER A 646 25.86 -18.21 -6.72
C SER A 646 24.70 -18.88 -5.97
N GLN A 647 24.84 -19.02 -4.65
CA GLN A 647 23.77 -19.47 -3.76
C GLN A 647 22.69 -18.39 -3.51
N ASP A 648 23.00 -17.13 -3.82
CA ASP A 648 22.08 -16.02 -3.63
C ASP A 648 21.15 -15.84 -4.83
N ALA A 649 19.84 -15.98 -4.59
CA ALA A 649 18.82 -15.91 -5.63
C ALA A 649 18.79 -14.56 -6.36
N SER A 650 19.14 -13.45 -5.70
CA SER A 650 19.15 -12.12 -6.31
C SER A 650 20.26 -11.98 -7.35
N VAL A 651 21.44 -12.55 -7.08
CA VAL A 651 22.58 -12.58 -8.01
C VAL A 651 22.24 -13.40 -9.24
N VAL A 652 21.71 -14.61 -9.04
CA VAL A 652 21.31 -15.53 -10.11
C VAL A 652 20.20 -14.92 -10.98
N SER A 653 19.18 -14.32 -10.36
CA SER A 653 18.09 -13.64 -11.07
C SER A 653 18.63 -12.48 -11.93
N THR A 654 19.50 -11.64 -11.35
CA THR A 654 20.09 -10.48 -12.04
C THR A 654 20.89 -10.91 -13.27
N VAL A 655 21.80 -11.88 -13.12
CA VAL A 655 22.60 -12.35 -14.26
C VAL A 655 21.73 -12.99 -15.34
N CYS A 656 20.70 -13.77 -14.97
CA CYS A 656 19.78 -14.39 -15.93
C CYS A 656 19.00 -13.34 -16.72
N GLN A 657 18.51 -12.28 -16.06
CA GLN A 657 17.81 -11.18 -16.72
C GLN A 657 18.69 -10.48 -17.76
N TRP A 658 19.95 -10.21 -17.43
CA TRP A 658 20.87 -9.56 -18.36
C TRP A 658 21.30 -10.48 -19.51
N LEU A 659 21.55 -11.76 -19.27
CA LEU A 659 21.82 -12.75 -20.32
C LEU A 659 20.61 -12.94 -21.25
N GLN A 660 19.39 -12.94 -20.69
CA GLN A 660 18.15 -12.97 -21.47
C GLN A 660 18.04 -11.76 -22.40
N ASN A 661 18.31 -10.55 -21.88
CA ASN A 661 18.24 -9.33 -22.65
C ASN A 661 19.34 -9.23 -23.73
N ASP A 662 20.54 -9.77 -23.45
CA ASP A 662 21.62 -9.86 -24.42
C ASP A 662 21.26 -10.81 -25.57
N GLY A 663 20.74 -12.00 -25.24
CA GLY A 663 20.24 -12.97 -26.23
C GLY A 663 21.27 -13.49 -27.23
N SER A 664 22.56 -13.12 -27.09
CA SER A 664 23.61 -13.55 -28.00
C SER A 664 23.86 -15.05 -27.89
N PRO A 665 24.46 -15.70 -28.92
CA PRO A 665 24.83 -17.11 -28.84
C PRO A 665 25.72 -17.44 -27.64
N ALA A 666 26.58 -16.49 -27.20
CA ALA A 666 27.41 -16.66 -26.01
C ALA A 666 26.58 -16.64 -24.72
N ALA A 667 25.63 -15.71 -24.59
CA ALA A 667 24.75 -15.64 -23.43
C ALA A 667 23.82 -16.86 -23.33
N VAL A 668 23.22 -17.28 -24.46
CA VAL A 668 22.40 -18.48 -24.53
C VAL A 668 23.21 -19.72 -24.15
N LYS A 669 24.46 -19.83 -24.61
CA LYS A 669 25.35 -20.94 -24.24
C LYS A 669 25.60 -20.99 -22.73
N LEU A 670 25.84 -19.86 -22.08
CA LEU A 670 26.03 -19.78 -20.63
C LEU A 670 24.76 -20.20 -19.87
N LEU A 671 23.59 -19.70 -20.29
CA LEU A 671 22.30 -20.09 -19.70
C LEU A 671 22.05 -21.61 -19.83
N ILE A 672 22.30 -22.19 -21.00
CA ILE A 672 22.17 -23.64 -21.23
C ILE A 672 23.12 -24.41 -20.33
N GLN A 673 24.39 -24.02 -20.27
CA GLN A 673 25.39 -24.69 -19.44
C GLN A 673 25.01 -24.68 -17.95
N ALA A 674 24.56 -23.54 -17.43
CA ALA A 674 24.10 -23.44 -16.05
C ALA A 674 22.84 -24.28 -15.81
N PHE A 675 21.85 -24.20 -16.69
CA PHE A 675 20.60 -24.98 -16.60
C PHE A 675 20.84 -26.50 -16.58
N GLU A 676 21.76 -27.00 -17.43
CA GLU A 676 22.08 -28.43 -17.51
C GLU A 676 22.92 -28.93 -16.33
N LYS A 677 23.88 -28.12 -15.82
CA LYS A 677 24.84 -28.56 -14.80
C LYS A 677 24.34 -28.39 -13.36
N THR A 678 23.60 -27.32 -13.08
CA THR A 678 23.28 -26.95 -11.69
C THR A 678 22.25 -27.88 -11.06
N THR A 679 22.39 -28.14 -9.76
CA THR A 679 21.37 -28.82 -8.93
C THR A 679 20.61 -27.82 -8.04
N GLN A 680 20.95 -26.53 -8.09
CA GLN A 680 20.32 -25.50 -7.28
C GLN A 680 18.96 -25.11 -7.86
N SER A 681 17.90 -25.21 -7.05
CA SER A 681 16.53 -24.95 -7.51
C SER A 681 16.34 -23.54 -8.07
N ASN A 682 16.93 -22.52 -7.44
CA ASN A 682 16.84 -21.13 -7.91
C ASN A 682 17.47 -20.96 -9.30
N THR A 683 18.68 -21.46 -9.51
CA THR A 683 19.37 -21.39 -10.81
C THR A 683 18.60 -22.14 -11.88
N ILE A 684 18.05 -23.32 -11.58
CA ILE A 684 17.18 -24.05 -12.52
C ILE A 684 15.98 -23.19 -12.94
N ILE A 685 15.27 -22.58 -11.99
CA ILE A 685 14.08 -21.77 -12.25
C ILE A 685 14.43 -20.55 -13.11
N TYR A 686 15.43 -19.76 -12.71
CA TYR A 686 15.77 -18.52 -13.43
C TYR A 686 16.35 -18.78 -14.82
N THR A 687 17.20 -19.80 -14.98
CA THR A 687 17.75 -20.15 -16.29
C THR A 687 16.69 -20.74 -17.22
N ALA A 688 15.79 -21.58 -16.72
CA ALA A 688 14.66 -22.09 -17.52
C ALA A 688 13.76 -20.96 -18.02
N ASN A 689 13.44 -19.99 -17.15
CA ASN A 689 12.66 -18.81 -17.51
C ASN A 689 13.39 -17.96 -18.56
N ALA A 690 14.68 -17.66 -18.36
CA ALA A 690 15.48 -16.89 -19.31
C ALA A 690 15.57 -17.58 -20.69
N LEU A 691 15.85 -18.89 -20.72
CA LEU A 691 15.88 -19.68 -21.95
C LEU A 691 14.51 -19.73 -22.63
N GLY A 692 13.43 -19.85 -21.84
CA GLY A 692 12.05 -19.80 -22.34
C GLY A 692 11.67 -18.45 -22.93
N GLN A 693 12.25 -17.37 -22.41
CA GLN A 693 12.04 -16.01 -22.94
C GLN A 693 12.81 -15.76 -24.23
N VAL A 694 14.07 -16.20 -24.32
CA VAL A 694 14.93 -16.05 -25.50
C VAL A 694 14.47 -16.98 -26.65
N ALA A 695 14.06 -18.21 -26.33
CA ALA A 695 13.40 -19.16 -27.23
C ALA A 695 14.12 -19.46 -28.56
N THR A 696 15.46 -19.30 -28.62
CA THR A 696 16.28 -19.69 -29.78
C THR A 696 16.23 -21.21 -30.03
N ALA A 697 16.68 -21.65 -31.21
CA ALA A 697 16.70 -23.07 -31.56
C ALA A 697 17.48 -23.91 -30.52
N GLU A 698 18.64 -23.43 -30.08
CA GLU A 698 19.48 -24.09 -29.07
C GLU A 698 18.78 -24.12 -27.71
N ALA A 699 18.14 -23.03 -27.31
CA ALA A 699 17.39 -22.95 -26.06
C ALA A 699 16.22 -23.96 -26.07
N ARG A 700 15.44 -24.01 -27.16
CA ARG A 700 14.35 -24.98 -27.34
C ARG A 700 14.83 -26.42 -27.25
N VAL A 701 15.98 -26.74 -27.85
CA VAL A 701 16.60 -28.07 -27.78
C VAL A 701 17.00 -28.41 -26.34
N ALA A 702 17.68 -27.50 -25.64
CA ALA A 702 18.10 -27.71 -24.25
C ALA A 702 16.89 -27.92 -23.32
N ILE A 703 15.84 -27.10 -23.46
CA ILE A 703 14.63 -27.23 -22.65
C ILE A 703 13.89 -28.53 -23.00
N ARG A 704 13.76 -28.92 -24.27
CA ARG A 704 13.14 -30.19 -24.67
C ARG A 704 13.86 -31.39 -24.07
N LYS A 705 15.18 -31.42 -24.14
CA LYS A 705 16.01 -32.48 -23.53
C LYS A 705 15.78 -32.57 -22.01
N ALA A 706 15.54 -31.45 -21.33
CA ALA A 706 15.32 -31.42 -19.90
C ALA A 706 13.95 -31.97 -19.43
N ARG A 707 13.00 -32.24 -20.32
CA ARG A 707 11.71 -32.86 -19.96
C ARG A 707 11.82 -34.29 -19.44
N SER A 708 12.90 -34.98 -19.81
CA SER A 708 13.24 -36.31 -19.29
C SER A 708 14.35 -36.24 -18.23
N SER A 709 14.58 -35.08 -17.61
CA SER A 709 15.58 -34.95 -16.55
C SER A 709 15.13 -35.74 -15.31
N PRO A 710 16.07 -36.42 -14.60
CA PRO A 710 15.77 -37.04 -13.31
C PRO A 710 15.54 -36.00 -12.19
N ASP A 711 15.96 -34.74 -12.40
CA ASP A 711 15.67 -33.64 -11.48
C ASP A 711 14.24 -33.13 -11.71
N GLN A 712 13.38 -33.33 -10.71
CA GLN A 712 11.96 -32.98 -10.80
C GLN A 712 11.72 -31.49 -11.02
N THR A 713 12.55 -30.62 -10.43
CA THR A 713 12.46 -29.16 -10.60
C THR A 713 12.80 -28.81 -12.04
N ARG A 714 13.92 -29.33 -12.56
CA ARG A 714 14.34 -29.09 -13.95
C ARG A 714 13.32 -29.60 -14.95
N GLN A 715 12.79 -30.80 -14.74
CA GLN A 715 11.71 -31.35 -15.56
C GLN A 715 10.49 -30.44 -15.57
N THR A 716 10.03 -29.99 -14.40
CA THR A 716 8.82 -29.17 -14.26
C THR A 716 9.01 -27.80 -14.92
N GLN A 717 10.14 -27.14 -14.65
CA GLN A 717 10.48 -25.84 -15.24
C GLN A 717 10.65 -25.94 -16.75
N ALA A 718 11.22 -27.04 -17.26
CA ALA A 718 11.36 -27.26 -18.69
C ALA A 718 10.01 -27.36 -19.41
N ARG A 719 9.06 -28.10 -18.83
CA ARG A 719 7.69 -28.23 -19.37
C ARG A 719 6.98 -26.88 -19.40
N GLN A 720 7.06 -26.13 -18.30
CA GLN A 720 6.46 -24.79 -18.20
C GLN A 720 7.07 -23.81 -19.21
N ALA A 721 8.40 -23.80 -19.34
CA ALA A 721 9.09 -22.94 -20.30
C ALA A 721 8.69 -23.24 -21.74
N LEU A 722 8.56 -24.53 -22.13
CA LEU A 722 8.10 -24.90 -23.47
C LEU A 722 6.67 -24.51 -23.75
N GLN A 723 5.76 -24.74 -22.79
CA GLN A 723 4.37 -24.31 -22.93
C GLN A 723 4.28 -22.79 -23.14
N ASN A 724 5.06 -22.02 -22.38
CA ASN A 724 5.13 -20.57 -22.55
C ASN A 724 5.72 -20.16 -23.91
N ILE A 725 6.73 -20.88 -24.42
CA ILE A 725 7.29 -20.68 -25.75
C ILE A 725 6.21 -20.89 -26.83
N TYR A 726 5.46 -22.00 -26.74
CA TYR A 726 4.42 -22.33 -27.72
C TYR A 726 3.28 -21.32 -27.72
N GLN A 727 2.78 -20.95 -26.53
CA GLN A 727 1.70 -19.96 -26.40
C GLN A 727 2.08 -18.57 -26.93
N ARG A 728 3.35 -18.19 -26.80
CA ARG A 728 3.87 -16.90 -27.31
C ARG A 728 4.29 -16.97 -28.77
N SER A 729 4.25 -18.14 -29.39
CA SER A 729 4.64 -18.29 -30.79
C SER A 729 3.71 -17.44 -31.68
N PRO A 730 4.25 -16.58 -32.56
CA PRO A 730 3.45 -15.85 -33.53
C PRO A 730 2.64 -16.78 -34.46
N ALA A 731 3.03 -18.05 -34.58
CA ALA A 731 2.33 -19.05 -35.35
C ALA A 731 0.98 -19.48 -34.72
N MET A 732 0.78 -19.27 -33.41
CA MET A 732 -0.47 -19.66 -32.73
C MET A 732 -1.71 -18.94 -33.27
N GLN A 733 -1.56 -17.73 -33.82
CA GLN A 733 -2.69 -17.03 -34.44
C GLN A 733 -3.25 -17.81 -35.64
N TYR A 734 -2.38 -18.42 -36.45
CA TYR A 734 -2.78 -19.24 -37.59
C TYR A 734 -3.45 -20.53 -37.13
N VAL A 735 -2.99 -21.12 -36.03
CA VAL A 735 -3.63 -22.29 -35.40
C VAL A 735 -5.06 -21.96 -34.98
N TYR A 736 -5.30 -20.81 -34.34
CA TYR A 736 -6.65 -20.41 -33.93
C TYR A 736 -7.57 -20.17 -35.12
N GLN A 737 -7.09 -19.48 -36.16
CA GLN A 737 -7.87 -19.25 -37.38
C GLN A 737 -8.16 -20.56 -38.12
N ALA A 738 -7.19 -21.47 -38.20
CA ALA A 738 -7.36 -22.78 -38.82
C ALA A 738 -8.41 -23.61 -38.10
N ARG A 739 -8.41 -23.63 -36.77
CA ARG A 739 -9.44 -24.31 -35.96
C ARG A 739 -10.83 -23.70 -36.15
N ALA A 740 -10.94 -22.39 -36.32
CA ALA A 740 -12.21 -21.73 -36.62
C ALA A 740 -12.76 -22.12 -38.01
N LEU A 741 -11.89 -22.24 -39.02
CA LEU A 741 -12.28 -22.75 -40.35
C LEU A 741 -12.63 -24.24 -40.31
N GLU A 742 -11.92 -25.03 -39.52
CA GLU A 742 -12.26 -26.45 -39.31
C GLU A 742 -13.68 -26.60 -38.76
N GLN A 743 -14.08 -25.79 -37.78
CA GLN A 743 -15.45 -25.80 -37.23
C GLN A 743 -16.52 -25.42 -38.26
N GLN A 744 -16.14 -24.65 -39.29
CA GLN A 744 -17.00 -24.31 -40.42
C GLN A 744 -16.97 -25.38 -41.54
N ASN A 745 -16.24 -26.49 -41.33
CA ASN A 745 -15.95 -27.54 -42.32
C ASN A 745 -15.15 -27.04 -43.54
N GLU A 746 -14.48 -25.89 -43.43
CA GLU A 746 -13.62 -25.32 -44.47
C GLU A 746 -12.20 -25.94 -44.43
N HIS A 747 -12.12 -27.24 -44.72
CA HIS A 747 -10.91 -28.04 -44.54
C HIS A 747 -9.71 -27.55 -45.37
N LYS A 748 -9.94 -27.03 -46.58
CA LYS A 748 -8.85 -26.53 -47.43
C LYS A 748 -8.20 -25.28 -46.83
N GLY A 749 -9.01 -24.31 -46.40
CA GLY A 749 -8.50 -23.09 -45.76
C GLY A 749 -7.82 -23.39 -44.42
N ALA A 750 -8.35 -24.34 -43.64
CA ALA A 750 -7.71 -24.80 -42.41
C ALA A 750 -6.32 -25.42 -42.66
N MET A 751 -6.19 -26.30 -43.66
CA MET A 751 -4.91 -26.88 -44.08
C MET A 751 -3.88 -25.80 -44.45
N GLU A 752 -4.28 -24.82 -45.28
CA GLU A 752 -3.40 -23.73 -45.71
C GLU A 752 -2.90 -22.89 -44.51
N LEU A 753 -3.76 -22.60 -43.53
CA LEU A 753 -3.38 -21.87 -42.32
C LEU A 753 -2.46 -22.70 -41.40
N PHE A 754 -2.70 -24.01 -41.25
CA PHE A 754 -1.77 -24.85 -40.51
C PHE A 754 -0.40 -24.95 -41.19
N ASP A 755 -0.34 -24.98 -42.53
CA ASP A 755 0.92 -24.93 -43.27
C ASP A 755 1.66 -23.60 -43.01
N GLN A 756 0.95 -22.47 -42.95
CA GLN A 756 1.55 -21.19 -42.56
C GLN A 756 2.04 -21.19 -41.11
N ALA A 757 1.30 -21.82 -40.19
CA ALA A 757 1.71 -21.96 -38.80
C ALA A 757 3.03 -22.74 -38.70
N ILE A 758 3.13 -23.89 -39.36
CA ILE A 758 4.34 -24.74 -39.39
C ILE A 758 5.52 -24.01 -40.04
N LYS A 759 5.26 -23.25 -41.11
CA LYS A 759 6.31 -22.44 -41.75
C LYS A 759 6.84 -21.33 -40.84
N THR A 760 5.97 -20.76 -40.01
CA THR A 760 6.31 -19.66 -39.09
C THR A 760 7.03 -20.16 -37.84
N ASP A 761 6.57 -21.28 -37.26
CA ASP A 761 7.24 -21.96 -36.15
C ASP A 761 7.21 -23.49 -36.37
N PRO A 762 8.30 -24.06 -36.90
CA PRO A 762 8.42 -25.51 -37.15
C PRO A 762 8.46 -26.38 -35.89
N ASP A 763 8.55 -25.75 -34.71
CA ASP A 763 8.62 -26.40 -33.41
C ASP A 763 7.30 -26.24 -32.62
N LEU A 764 6.19 -25.81 -33.26
CA LEU A 764 4.88 -25.65 -32.64
C LEU A 764 4.01 -26.93 -32.73
N PRO A 765 3.80 -27.69 -31.64
CA PRO A 765 3.05 -28.96 -31.67
C PRO A 765 1.60 -28.82 -32.16
N GLU A 766 0.90 -27.76 -31.76
CA GLU A 766 -0.52 -27.53 -32.03
C GLU A 766 -0.81 -27.34 -33.52
N ALA A 767 0.15 -26.83 -34.28
CA ALA A 767 0.02 -26.66 -35.73
C ALA A 767 0.01 -28.03 -36.44
N TYR A 768 0.90 -28.93 -36.03
CA TYR A 768 0.95 -30.29 -36.55
C TYR A 768 -0.28 -31.11 -36.12
N SER A 769 -0.65 -31.08 -34.83
CA SER A 769 -1.82 -31.85 -34.35
C SER A 769 -3.13 -31.34 -34.96
N GLY A 770 -3.27 -30.02 -35.15
CA GLY A 770 -4.42 -29.42 -35.82
C GLY A 770 -4.50 -29.83 -37.30
N ARG A 771 -3.38 -29.78 -38.04
CA ARG A 771 -3.34 -30.23 -39.45
C ARG A 771 -3.68 -31.71 -39.58
N ALA A 772 -3.15 -32.53 -38.69
CA ALA A 772 -3.44 -33.95 -38.63
C ALA A 772 -4.92 -34.24 -38.40
N ASN A 773 -5.60 -33.52 -37.50
CA ASN A 773 -7.04 -33.65 -37.30
C ASN A 773 -7.84 -33.37 -38.59
N VAL A 774 -7.47 -32.33 -39.34
CA VAL A 774 -8.12 -32.03 -40.64
C VAL A 774 -7.83 -33.14 -41.65
N GLN A 775 -6.62 -33.69 -41.66
CA GLN A 775 -6.26 -34.82 -42.52
C GLN A 775 -7.06 -36.09 -42.18
N ILE A 776 -7.35 -36.36 -40.90
CA ILE A 776 -8.25 -37.45 -40.48
C ILE A 776 -9.65 -37.28 -41.08
N ARG A 777 -10.22 -36.06 -41.03
CA ARG A 777 -11.54 -35.76 -41.63
C ARG A 777 -11.57 -35.92 -43.14
N LEU A 778 -10.40 -35.87 -43.79
CA LEU A 778 -10.22 -36.09 -45.22
C LEU A 778 -9.76 -37.53 -45.55
N ASP A 779 -9.83 -38.45 -44.58
CA ASP A 779 -9.39 -39.84 -44.66
C ASP A 779 -7.91 -40.03 -45.04
N LYS A 780 -7.06 -39.03 -44.79
CA LYS A 780 -5.61 -39.05 -45.04
C LYS A 780 -4.82 -39.53 -43.82
N TYR A 781 -5.17 -40.71 -43.30
CA TYR A 781 -4.60 -41.26 -42.05
C TYR A 781 -3.06 -41.38 -42.05
N SER A 782 -2.44 -41.72 -43.18
CA SER A 782 -0.98 -41.86 -43.26
C SER A 782 -0.24 -40.53 -43.09
N ASP A 783 -0.79 -39.43 -43.62
CA ASP A 783 -0.22 -38.10 -43.45
C ASP A 783 -0.51 -37.57 -42.03
N ALA A 784 -1.72 -37.79 -41.52
CA ALA A 784 -2.11 -37.44 -40.16
C ALA A 784 -1.19 -38.07 -39.13
N LYS A 785 -0.84 -39.34 -39.32
CA LYS A 785 0.10 -40.05 -38.46
C LYS A 785 1.46 -39.36 -38.39
N LYS A 786 2.06 -38.98 -39.53
CA LYS A 786 3.36 -38.29 -39.55
C LYS A 786 3.32 -36.97 -38.78
N ASP A 787 2.24 -36.22 -38.95
CA ASP A 787 2.05 -34.94 -38.25
C ASP A 787 1.82 -35.13 -36.76
N PHE A 788 1.03 -36.12 -36.34
CA PHE A 788 0.89 -36.43 -34.92
C PHE A 788 2.19 -36.97 -34.31
N GLU A 789 3.00 -37.76 -35.04
CA GLU A 789 4.32 -38.21 -34.58
C GLU A 789 5.25 -37.01 -34.34
N LYS A 790 5.22 -36.04 -35.27
CA LYS A 790 5.97 -34.78 -35.12
C LYS A 790 5.47 -33.96 -33.94
N ALA A 791 4.15 -33.82 -33.76
CA ALA A 791 3.54 -33.11 -32.64
C ALA A 791 3.91 -33.77 -31.30
N PHE A 792 3.84 -35.10 -31.20
CA PHE A 792 4.21 -35.86 -30.00
C PHE A 792 5.70 -35.73 -29.66
N ALA A 793 6.58 -35.75 -30.67
CA ALA A 793 8.01 -35.54 -30.48
C ALA A 793 8.34 -34.13 -29.98
N LEU A 794 7.55 -33.13 -30.38
CA LEU A 794 7.69 -31.76 -29.90
C LEU A 794 7.08 -31.59 -28.50
N ASP A 795 5.91 -32.17 -28.23
CA ASP A 795 5.23 -32.18 -26.94
C ASP A 795 4.53 -33.52 -26.64
N ASP A 796 5.03 -34.21 -25.62
CA ASP A 796 4.54 -35.51 -25.17
C ASP A 796 3.41 -35.40 -24.14
N LEU A 797 2.96 -34.17 -23.90
CA LEU A 797 1.75 -33.82 -23.16
C LEU A 797 0.66 -33.26 -24.10
N ASN A 798 0.86 -33.24 -25.42
CA ASN A 798 -0.18 -32.89 -26.37
C ASN A 798 -1.16 -34.06 -26.51
N HIS A 799 -2.30 -33.99 -25.80
CA HIS A 799 -3.28 -35.08 -25.80
C HIS A 799 -3.81 -35.39 -27.22
N GLN A 800 -3.97 -34.39 -28.09
CA GLN A 800 -4.50 -34.58 -29.44
C GLN A 800 -3.52 -35.40 -30.30
N ALA A 801 -2.22 -35.11 -30.17
CA ALA A 801 -1.18 -35.87 -30.86
C ALA A 801 -1.20 -37.35 -30.43
N ILE A 802 -1.28 -37.60 -29.13
CA ILE A 802 -1.23 -38.96 -28.58
C ILE A 802 -2.46 -39.77 -29.02
N THR A 803 -3.65 -39.24 -28.80
CA THR A 803 -4.89 -39.98 -29.13
C THR A 803 -5.09 -40.06 -30.65
N GLY A 804 -4.70 -39.02 -31.39
CA GLY A 804 -4.67 -39.03 -32.85
C GLY A 804 -3.76 -40.12 -33.42
N LEU A 805 -2.58 -40.34 -32.83
CA LEU A 805 -1.72 -41.50 -33.18
C LEU A 805 -2.41 -42.83 -32.87
N GLY A 806 -3.06 -42.94 -31.71
CA GLY A 806 -3.84 -44.12 -31.34
C GLY A 806 -4.91 -44.45 -32.39
N ILE A 807 -5.65 -43.45 -32.85
CA ILE A 807 -6.68 -43.58 -33.90
C ILE A 807 -6.03 -44.00 -35.23
N CYS A 808 -4.94 -43.34 -35.66
CA CYS A 808 -4.24 -43.70 -36.89
C CYS A 808 -3.75 -45.16 -36.88
N LEU A 809 -3.15 -45.59 -35.76
CA LEU A 809 -2.69 -46.97 -35.58
C LEU A 809 -3.86 -47.97 -35.60
N ALA A 810 -4.99 -47.64 -34.98
CA ALA A 810 -6.17 -48.49 -35.00
C ALA A 810 -6.74 -48.66 -36.42
N VAL A 811 -6.80 -47.58 -37.21
CA VAL A 811 -7.25 -47.60 -38.61
C VAL A 811 -6.31 -48.41 -39.50
N GLU A 812 -4.99 -48.34 -39.27
CA GLU A 812 -3.97 -49.17 -39.93
C GLU A 812 -4.03 -50.66 -39.53
N GLY A 813 -4.92 -51.05 -38.61
CA GLY A 813 -5.03 -52.41 -38.10
C GLY A 813 -4.06 -52.76 -36.97
N LYS A 814 -3.28 -51.78 -36.50
CA LYS A 814 -2.34 -51.88 -35.37
C LYS A 814 -2.97 -51.39 -34.06
N PHE A 815 -4.23 -51.76 -33.80
CA PHE A 815 -4.99 -51.26 -32.66
C PHE A 815 -4.38 -51.66 -31.31
N ASP A 816 -3.70 -52.81 -31.19
CA ASP A 816 -3.00 -53.19 -29.96
C ASP A 816 -1.84 -52.21 -29.64
N GLU A 817 -1.11 -51.73 -30.67
CA GLU A 817 -0.05 -50.72 -30.51
C GLU A 817 -0.66 -49.36 -30.13
N GLY A 818 -1.76 -48.96 -30.77
CA GLY A 818 -2.45 -47.71 -30.49
C GLY A 818 -3.04 -47.64 -29.07
N ILE A 819 -3.65 -48.73 -28.61
CA ILE A 819 -4.18 -48.85 -27.25
C ILE A 819 -3.05 -48.82 -26.22
N LYS A 820 -1.95 -49.54 -26.48
CA LYS A 820 -0.79 -49.51 -25.59
C LYS A 820 -0.20 -48.10 -25.46
N LEU A 821 -0.08 -47.37 -26.57
CA LEU A 821 0.43 -45.99 -26.57
C LEU A 821 -0.36 -45.07 -25.64
N VAL A 822 -1.70 -45.07 -25.76
CA VAL A 822 -2.55 -44.20 -24.92
C VAL A 822 -2.56 -44.63 -23.45
N GLU A 823 -2.42 -45.93 -23.17
CA GLU A 823 -2.34 -46.44 -21.80
C GLU A 823 -1.00 -46.10 -21.12
N ASP A 824 0.12 -46.24 -21.84
CA ASP A 824 1.46 -45.98 -21.31
C ASP A 824 1.63 -44.50 -20.88
N VAL A 825 0.89 -43.58 -21.49
CA VAL A 825 0.92 -42.15 -21.16
C VAL A 825 -0.26 -41.67 -20.31
N ARG A 826 -1.26 -42.53 -20.04
CA ARG A 826 -2.52 -42.17 -19.36
C ARG A 826 -2.28 -41.46 -18.02
N SER A 827 -1.29 -41.92 -17.26
CA SER A 827 -0.93 -41.34 -15.95
C SER A 827 -0.50 -39.87 -16.00
N ARG A 828 -0.12 -39.35 -17.19
CA ARG A 828 0.24 -37.95 -17.42
C ARG A 828 -0.98 -37.02 -17.50
N PHE A 829 -2.19 -37.60 -17.61
CA PHE A 829 -3.46 -36.88 -17.82
C PHE A 829 -4.53 -37.27 -16.78
N PRO A 830 -4.26 -37.19 -15.46
CA PRO A 830 -5.14 -37.74 -14.43
C PRO A 830 -6.51 -37.05 -14.30
N SER A 831 -6.74 -35.92 -14.98
CA SER A 831 -7.99 -35.15 -14.89
C SER A 831 -8.37 -34.47 -16.22
N ASP A 832 -7.89 -34.98 -17.35
CA ASP A 832 -8.23 -34.46 -18.68
C ASP A 832 -9.40 -35.27 -19.27
N GLY A 833 -10.61 -34.72 -19.16
CA GLY A 833 -11.82 -35.35 -19.68
C GLY A 833 -11.81 -35.51 -21.21
N LEU A 834 -11.18 -34.59 -21.94
CA LEU A 834 -11.09 -34.67 -23.40
C LEU A 834 -10.09 -35.74 -23.83
N PHE A 835 -8.98 -35.91 -23.11
CA PHE A 835 -8.07 -37.04 -23.30
C PHE A 835 -8.81 -38.36 -23.11
N LEU A 836 -9.53 -38.56 -22.00
CA LEU A 836 -10.27 -39.80 -21.76
C LEU A 836 -11.35 -40.06 -22.83
N TYR A 837 -12.05 -39.01 -23.28
CA TYR A 837 -12.99 -39.11 -24.39
C TYR A 837 -12.32 -39.68 -25.65
N ASN A 838 -11.20 -39.08 -26.05
CA ASN A 838 -10.48 -39.51 -27.24
C ASN A 838 -9.84 -40.90 -27.08
N VAL A 839 -9.46 -41.30 -25.86
CA VAL A 839 -9.01 -42.68 -25.58
C VAL A 839 -10.16 -43.67 -25.79
N ALA A 840 -11.39 -43.32 -25.41
CA ALA A 840 -12.56 -44.13 -25.73
C ALA A 840 -12.77 -44.27 -27.25
N CYS A 841 -12.51 -43.22 -28.03
CA CYS A 841 -12.53 -43.29 -29.51
C CYS A 841 -11.50 -44.28 -30.06
N VAL A 842 -10.28 -44.34 -29.49
CA VAL A 842 -9.26 -45.34 -29.86
C VAL A 842 -9.77 -46.76 -29.59
N TYR A 843 -10.41 -46.99 -28.43
CA TYR A 843 -11.04 -48.28 -28.12
C TYR A 843 -12.20 -48.60 -29.07
N GLY A 844 -13.05 -47.62 -29.40
CA GLY A 844 -14.16 -47.75 -30.34
C GLY A 844 -13.71 -48.20 -31.73
N ARG A 845 -12.61 -47.64 -32.25
CA ARG A 845 -11.97 -48.10 -33.50
C ARG A 845 -11.41 -49.51 -33.39
N GLY A 846 -10.83 -49.87 -32.24
CA GLY A 846 -10.42 -51.24 -31.95
C GLY A 846 -11.58 -52.23 -32.01
N VAL A 847 -12.73 -51.89 -31.40
CA VAL A 847 -13.96 -52.69 -31.45
C VAL A 847 -14.46 -52.81 -32.90
N GLU A 848 -14.50 -51.71 -33.65
CA GLU A 848 -14.91 -51.71 -35.06
C GLU A 848 -14.07 -52.70 -35.88
N LYS A 849 -12.75 -52.69 -35.68
CA LYS A 849 -11.84 -53.59 -36.40
C LYS A 849 -12.03 -55.06 -36.01
N LEU A 850 -12.17 -55.34 -34.71
CA LEU A 850 -12.44 -56.70 -34.21
C LEU A 850 -13.78 -57.23 -34.73
N LEU A 851 -14.79 -56.39 -34.90
CA LEU A 851 -16.07 -56.80 -35.47
C LEU A 851 -15.95 -57.21 -36.95
N LYS A 852 -15.05 -56.59 -37.71
CA LYS A 852 -14.85 -56.81 -39.15
C LYS A 852 -13.92 -57.99 -39.49
N ASP A 853 -13.14 -58.49 -38.55
CA ASP A 853 -12.18 -59.58 -38.77
C ASP A 853 -12.36 -60.69 -37.71
N ASP A 854 -12.97 -61.79 -38.13
CA ASP A 854 -13.29 -62.96 -37.32
C ASP A 854 -12.08 -63.86 -37.05
N LYS A 855 -10.93 -63.61 -37.69
CA LYS A 855 -9.72 -64.45 -37.59
C LYS A 855 -8.72 -63.96 -36.53
N LEU A 856 -9.03 -62.87 -35.84
CA LEU A 856 -8.12 -62.26 -34.86
C LEU A 856 -8.01 -63.11 -33.57
N PRO A 857 -6.81 -63.29 -32.99
CA PRO A 857 -6.62 -64.05 -31.76
C PRO A 857 -7.34 -63.41 -30.57
N GLU A 858 -7.95 -64.23 -29.71
CA GLU A 858 -8.71 -63.79 -28.52
C GLU A 858 -9.77 -62.72 -28.82
N ARG A 859 -10.31 -62.70 -30.04
CA ARG A 859 -11.23 -61.66 -30.53
C ARG A 859 -12.33 -61.31 -29.54
N ASP A 860 -13.11 -62.30 -29.10
CA ASP A 860 -14.30 -62.04 -28.28
C ASP A 860 -13.93 -61.46 -26.91
N LYS A 861 -12.84 -61.94 -26.30
CA LYS A 861 -12.30 -61.43 -25.04
C LYS A 861 -11.77 -60.00 -25.19
N LYS A 862 -11.07 -59.69 -26.29
CA LYS A 862 -10.62 -58.32 -26.59
C LYS A 862 -11.80 -57.39 -26.84
N LEU A 863 -12.81 -57.86 -27.56
CA LEU A 863 -14.01 -57.09 -27.88
C LEU A 863 -14.78 -56.70 -26.61
N GLU A 864 -14.97 -57.64 -25.68
CA GLU A 864 -15.56 -57.36 -24.37
C GLU A 864 -14.72 -56.35 -23.57
N THR A 865 -13.39 -56.55 -23.55
CA THR A 865 -12.47 -55.67 -22.81
C THR A 865 -12.49 -54.24 -23.34
N PHE A 866 -12.41 -54.05 -24.66
CA PHE A 866 -12.35 -52.74 -25.29
C PHE A 866 -13.69 -52.00 -25.17
N ARG A 867 -14.82 -52.71 -25.32
CA ARG A 867 -16.15 -52.12 -25.08
C ARG A 867 -16.28 -51.60 -23.67
N ARG A 868 -15.94 -52.42 -22.67
CA ARG A 868 -15.98 -52.01 -21.26
C ARG A 868 -15.10 -50.79 -20.99
N LYS A 869 -13.84 -50.82 -21.44
CA LYS A 869 -12.91 -49.72 -21.24
C LYS A 869 -13.37 -48.43 -21.92
N ALA A 870 -13.88 -48.51 -23.16
CA ALA A 870 -14.43 -47.34 -23.85
C ALA A 870 -15.58 -46.71 -23.06
N LEU A 871 -16.51 -47.52 -22.57
CA LEU A 871 -17.66 -47.04 -21.77
C LEU A 871 -17.22 -46.44 -20.44
N ASP A 872 -16.26 -47.07 -19.74
CA ASP A 872 -15.70 -46.53 -18.50
C ASP A 872 -15.02 -45.17 -18.72
N ASP A 873 -14.24 -45.04 -19.79
CA ASP A 873 -13.57 -43.79 -20.16
C ASP A 873 -14.56 -42.69 -20.56
N LEU A 874 -15.62 -43.02 -21.31
CA LEU A 874 -16.70 -42.06 -21.62
C LEU A 874 -17.43 -41.60 -20.35
N ARG A 875 -17.69 -42.52 -19.42
CA ARG A 875 -18.35 -42.22 -18.14
C ARG A 875 -17.49 -41.26 -17.31
N GLU A 876 -16.19 -41.53 -17.21
CA GLU A 876 -15.26 -40.70 -16.43
C GLU A 876 -14.99 -39.35 -17.11
N SER A 877 -14.84 -39.34 -18.44
CA SER A 877 -14.74 -38.12 -19.24
C SER A 877 -15.88 -37.14 -18.96
N LYS A 878 -17.13 -37.66 -18.87
CA LYS A 878 -18.31 -36.87 -18.53
C LYS A 878 -18.25 -36.31 -17.11
N LYS A 879 -17.77 -37.08 -16.12
CA LYS A 879 -17.58 -36.58 -14.75
C LYS A 879 -16.54 -35.46 -14.68
N LEU A 880 -15.51 -35.54 -15.52
CA LEU A 880 -14.46 -34.52 -15.64
C LEU A 880 -14.89 -33.29 -16.48
N GLY A 881 -16.14 -33.23 -16.93
CA GLY A 881 -16.74 -32.04 -17.53
C GLY A 881 -16.87 -32.05 -19.06
N PHE A 882 -16.50 -33.13 -19.75
CA PHE A 882 -16.79 -33.28 -21.18
C PHE A 882 -18.25 -33.68 -21.39
N ASN A 883 -19.12 -32.72 -21.73
CA ASN A 883 -20.57 -32.93 -21.77
C ASN A 883 -21.21 -32.60 -23.13
N ASP A 884 -20.54 -32.95 -24.23
CA ASP A 884 -21.08 -32.78 -25.59
C ASP A 884 -21.72 -34.08 -26.10
N GLN A 885 -23.00 -34.26 -25.73
CA GLN A 885 -23.77 -35.43 -26.11
C GLN A 885 -24.02 -35.50 -27.62
N ASP A 886 -24.22 -34.36 -28.28
CA ASP A 886 -24.51 -34.35 -29.71
C ASP A 886 -23.27 -34.66 -30.55
N TRP A 887 -22.08 -34.27 -30.07
CA TRP A 887 -20.81 -34.73 -30.61
C TRP A 887 -20.66 -36.25 -30.45
N MET A 888 -20.81 -36.76 -29.22
CA MET A 888 -20.70 -38.20 -28.90
C MET A 888 -21.58 -39.08 -29.81
N LYS A 889 -22.81 -38.66 -30.10
CA LYS A 889 -23.74 -39.39 -30.98
C LYS A 889 -23.29 -39.49 -32.43
N LYS A 890 -22.55 -38.49 -32.91
CA LYS A 890 -22.18 -38.32 -34.33
C LYS A 890 -20.74 -38.73 -34.60
N ASP A 891 -19.96 -39.02 -33.55
CA ASP A 891 -18.56 -39.35 -33.66
C ASP A 891 -18.38 -40.70 -34.38
N PRO A 892 -17.75 -40.73 -35.57
CA PRO A 892 -17.57 -41.96 -36.33
C PRO A 892 -16.72 -43.00 -35.58
N ASP A 893 -15.83 -42.57 -34.69
CA ASP A 893 -14.94 -43.46 -33.94
C ASP A 893 -15.70 -44.29 -32.89
N LEU A 894 -16.90 -43.86 -32.49
CA LEU A 894 -17.74 -44.50 -31.48
C LEU A 894 -18.92 -45.28 -32.08
N THR A 895 -19.05 -45.33 -33.40
CA THR A 895 -20.19 -45.99 -34.10
C THR A 895 -20.34 -47.46 -33.70
N SER A 896 -19.22 -48.15 -33.45
CA SER A 896 -19.17 -49.56 -33.03
C SER A 896 -19.75 -49.83 -31.63
N LEU A 897 -20.07 -48.77 -30.87
CA LEU A 897 -20.65 -48.82 -29.53
C LEU A 897 -22.14 -48.42 -29.49
N HIS A 898 -22.73 -48.01 -30.62
CA HIS A 898 -24.12 -47.53 -30.65
C HIS A 898 -25.16 -48.59 -30.26
N ASP A 899 -24.80 -49.87 -30.37
CA ASP A 899 -25.60 -51.02 -29.92
C ASP A 899 -25.55 -51.25 -28.40
N GLN A 900 -24.63 -50.59 -27.68
CA GLN A 900 -24.46 -50.76 -26.24
C GLN A 900 -25.48 -49.91 -25.46
N PRO A 901 -26.30 -50.51 -24.57
CA PRO A 901 -27.29 -49.77 -23.79
C PRO A 901 -26.69 -48.61 -22.97
N GLU A 902 -25.51 -48.83 -22.40
CA GLU A 902 -24.81 -47.82 -21.61
C GLU A 902 -24.31 -46.66 -22.48
N PHE A 903 -23.83 -46.94 -23.69
CA PHE A 903 -23.46 -45.89 -24.64
C PHE A 903 -24.67 -45.02 -24.99
N GLN A 904 -25.84 -45.63 -25.22
CA GLN A 904 -27.06 -44.91 -25.54
C GLN A 904 -27.52 -43.98 -24.41
N GLU A 905 -27.28 -44.35 -23.15
CA GLU A 905 -27.53 -43.51 -21.99
C GLU A 905 -26.52 -42.36 -21.87
N LEU A 906 -25.22 -42.66 -22.00
CA LEU A 906 -24.15 -41.66 -21.91
C LEU A 906 -24.28 -40.58 -23.00
N SER A 907 -24.48 -41.02 -24.24
CA SER A 907 -24.63 -40.18 -25.43
C SER A 907 -26.01 -39.54 -25.55
N GLY A 908 -27.05 -40.07 -24.88
CA GLY A 908 -28.43 -39.59 -25.04
C GLY A 908 -29.10 -40.04 -26.35
N LEU A 909 -28.67 -41.16 -26.94
CA LEU A 909 -29.38 -41.83 -28.05
C LEU A 909 -30.69 -42.48 -27.57
N LYS A 910 -30.80 -42.79 -26.27
CA LYS A 910 -32.04 -43.28 -25.67
C LYS A 910 -33.03 -42.13 -25.56
N ALA A 911 -34.17 -42.21 -26.26
CA ALA A 911 -35.28 -41.27 -26.05
C ALA A 911 -35.66 -41.28 -24.56
N LYS A 912 -35.86 -40.09 -23.95
CA LYS A 912 -36.51 -40.02 -22.65
C LYS A 912 -37.86 -40.74 -22.81
N ALA A 913 -38.03 -41.86 -22.12
CA ALA A 913 -39.37 -42.37 -21.87
C ALA A 913 -40.04 -41.31 -20.99
N ASP A 914 -41.04 -40.64 -21.56
CA ASP A 914 -41.86 -39.62 -20.88
C ASP A 914 -42.52 -40.15 -19.60
#